data_AF-A0A660TUD4-F1
#
_entry.id   AF-A0A660TUD4-F1
#
_cell.length_a   1.000
_cell.length_b   1.000
_cell.length_c   1.000
_cell.angle_alpha   90.00
_cell.angle_beta   90.00
_cell.angle_gamma   90.00
#
_symmetry.space_group_name_H-M   'P 1'
#
loop_
_entity.id
_entity.type
_entity.pdbx_description
1 polymer ?
#
loop_
_entity_poly.entity_id
_entity_poly.type
_entity_poly.pdbx_seq_one_letter_code
_entity_poly.pdbx_strand_id
1 'polypeptide(L)'
;MHEENTRWQRWFIVSLLLVLLVCYRFFFWRAAANNVEFLSRSLFGKDFLDGILNDFFSYRIPPHDGSMVLGGIIAAVLFPVLGDSFFSLYLIALLFPIAILILLYNFSLKYFGADVAIVASILYVLSPFQYLVYTTIEFGSHIDSALFILLALCIFYKIFFTSSLANVYHGNPSDVIDIKKNKRKLLILFSSLGIISGIATSICYSFLAALFILLFSWFVIDIKFFRKKYFYIFLFSFFLMLSPLLIHNCFSKFKDFFEGNVISGPHPIFSNLFLGKGSNWIVTWHCLKHTVFEMFRIEPFLSLGKYTIPPFLPRNIFYNLIFLAMFVSALSGLKLFITYLYTKIVKRYSFRYSINDFLKEGIILSYIIFFMILYCLYDEIWPTINYFYPAYPFIYILVGLLVKKCKGARYGFIKLRSISIFLVALILLSGFYFCRSSINTVSSFDIGSFKNMFRLKGYSHACYSGFFTHRAFNDIFISDGRLGTLEPSHEEVFYDVLEAWFFSDTQRMKNWEDIDKNYKYLRKAKRRSHPIYCIRLGITIGDGLHKETIAMMPLKIKTFINDEYHPFIYEGIAISYCNRLYEEVLRGFESGLIDRYIPDEFLHYFYAQLGRRICERYKGNYIQGIMFLEKFPKEYHPYLYLGFTSSFSYEELIEFLHIDGYPINPLLIRYSYFYLGKYFWGGCENYPPECLKSYIKQVPEGYVRECVWGIIYGFYEDFYFLEYNDAKDFVIQVLSEIKKEIFNFNINESIIPYIYQGFGISISLRTFGELSFYDTMDLEAIVPQKYRNNFYEGYGVGLFLRYGNNKERINELSSKHIPPEYKNSVIQGWDLYI
;
A
#
# COMPACT_ATOMS: atom_id res chain seq x y z
N MET A 1 9.48 -48.36 9.75
CA MET A 1 8.08 -48.58 10.20
C MET A 1 7.55 -47.57 11.23
N HIS A 2 7.95 -47.52 12.50
CA HIS A 2 7.31 -46.57 13.46
C HIS A 2 7.60 -45.09 13.16
N GLU A 3 8.83 -44.74 12.75
CA GLU A 3 9.17 -43.38 12.28
C GLU A 3 8.48 -42.98 10.98
N GLU A 4 8.27 -43.93 10.05
CA GLU A 4 7.57 -43.66 8.80
C GLU A 4 6.08 -43.44 9.02
N ASN A 5 5.43 -44.25 9.87
CA ASN A 5 4.02 -44.06 10.23
C ASN A 5 3.80 -42.70 10.91
N THR A 6 4.71 -42.27 11.78
CA THR A 6 4.62 -40.94 12.40
C THR A 6 4.88 -39.82 11.41
N ARG A 7 5.71 -40.03 10.38
CA ARG A 7 5.93 -39.04 9.30
C ARG A 7 4.68 -38.83 8.46
N TRP A 8 4.01 -39.90 8.03
CA TRP A 8 2.77 -39.83 7.26
C TRP A 8 1.64 -39.13 8.03
N GLN A 9 1.45 -39.48 9.31
CA GLN A 9 0.46 -38.83 10.17
C GLN A 9 0.70 -37.32 10.31
N ARG A 10 1.97 -36.90 10.44
CA ARG A 10 2.32 -35.47 10.50
C ARG A 10 1.95 -34.74 9.22
N TRP A 11 2.30 -35.29 8.06
CA TRP A 11 1.94 -34.69 6.77
C TRP A 11 0.44 -34.62 6.58
N PHE A 12 -0.29 -35.69 6.91
CA PHE A 12 -1.74 -35.70 6.84
C PHE A 12 -2.39 -34.60 7.69
N ILE A 13 -1.95 -34.44 8.94
CA ILE A 13 -2.46 -33.38 9.83
C ILE A 13 -2.16 -31.99 9.27
N VAL A 14 -0.93 -31.73 8.81
CA VAL A 14 -0.57 -30.44 8.23
C VAL A 14 -1.36 -30.16 6.96
N SER A 15 -1.52 -31.14 6.07
CA SER A 15 -2.34 -31.01 4.87
C SER A 15 -3.80 -30.71 5.18
N LEU A 16 -4.39 -31.38 6.19
CA LEU A 16 -5.76 -31.09 6.63
C LEU A 16 -5.89 -29.66 7.17
N LEU A 17 -4.94 -29.22 7.99
CA LEU A 17 -4.92 -27.85 8.53
C LEU A 17 -4.72 -26.82 7.42
N LEU A 18 -3.91 -27.11 6.40
CA LEU A 18 -3.73 -26.26 5.23
C LEU A 18 -5.00 -26.14 4.41
N VAL A 19 -5.68 -27.26 4.11
CA VAL A 19 -6.97 -27.24 3.41
C VAL A 19 -7.98 -26.41 4.21
N LEU A 20 -8.07 -26.63 5.53
CA LEU A 20 -8.96 -25.86 6.39
C LEU A 20 -8.62 -24.36 6.37
N LEU A 21 -7.34 -24.01 6.46
CA LEU A 21 -6.87 -22.62 6.35
C LEU A 21 -7.28 -22.02 5.02
N VAL A 22 -6.96 -22.66 3.89
CA VAL A 22 -7.26 -22.15 2.56
C VAL A 22 -8.76 -21.99 2.38
N CYS A 23 -9.57 -23.01 2.68
CA CYS A 23 -11.02 -22.93 2.59
C CYS A 23 -11.58 -21.80 3.46
N TYR A 24 -11.08 -21.66 4.70
CA TYR A 24 -11.54 -20.64 5.62
C TYR A 24 -11.19 -19.23 5.14
N ARG A 25 -9.94 -19.04 4.68
CA ARG A 25 -9.45 -17.77 4.13
C ARG A 25 -10.16 -17.40 2.84
N PHE A 26 -10.52 -18.39 2.02
CA PHE A 26 -11.20 -18.18 0.76
C PHE A 26 -12.60 -17.59 0.94
N PHE A 27 -13.22 -17.66 2.12
CA PHE A 27 -14.46 -16.91 2.35
C PHE A 27 -14.24 -15.39 2.45
N PHE A 28 -13.02 -14.94 2.76
CA PHE A 28 -12.69 -13.53 2.98
C PHE A 28 -12.11 -12.81 1.75
N TRP A 29 -11.71 -13.52 0.69
CA TRP A 29 -11.17 -12.88 -0.53
C TRP A 29 -12.17 -11.88 -1.12
N ARG A 30 -13.46 -12.19 -0.98
CA ARG A 30 -14.58 -11.39 -1.46
C ARG A 30 -14.64 -10.00 -0.84
N ALA A 31 -14.31 -9.86 0.44
CA ALA A 31 -14.23 -8.57 1.11
C ALA A 31 -12.97 -7.79 0.72
N ALA A 32 -11.87 -8.50 0.45
CA ALA A 32 -10.60 -7.91 0.07
C ALA A 32 -10.56 -7.37 -1.38
N ALA A 33 -11.41 -7.89 -2.28
CA ALA A 33 -11.44 -7.54 -3.70
C ALA A 33 -11.67 -6.06 -4.02
N ASN A 34 -12.35 -5.34 -3.11
CA ASN A 34 -12.66 -3.92 -3.27
C ASN A 34 -11.83 -3.02 -2.34
N ASN A 35 -10.87 -3.58 -1.60
CA ASN A 35 -10.05 -2.81 -0.69
C ASN A 35 -8.84 -2.23 -1.46
N VAL A 36 -8.86 -0.92 -1.67
CA VAL A 36 -7.82 -0.20 -2.42
C VAL A 36 -6.43 -0.30 -1.78
N GLU A 37 -6.34 -0.29 -0.46
CA GLU A 37 -5.07 -0.46 0.26
C GLU A 37 -4.56 -1.90 0.12
N PHE A 38 -5.46 -2.88 0.07
CA PHE A 38 -5.07 -4.25 -0.24
C PHE A 38 -4.48 -4.33 -1.65
N LEU A 39 -5.15 -3.71 -2.61
CA LEU A 39 -4.69 -3.63 -3.99
C LEU A 39 -3.37 -2.84 -4.13
N SER A 40 -3.12 -1.78 -3.36
CA SER A 40 -1.86 -1.03 -3.48
C SER A 40 -0.61 -1.82 -3.08
N ARG A 41 -0.75 -2.90 -2.31
CA ARG A 41 0.37 -3.74 -1.84
C ARG A 41 1.11 -4.50 -2.94
N SER A 42 0.48 -4.70 -4.09
CA SER A 42 1.12 -5.30 -5.27
C SER A 42 1.59 -4.27 -6.29
N LEU A 43 1.38 -2.98 -6.03
CA LEU A 43 1.69 -1.91 -6.97
C LEU A 43 3.15 -1.92 -7.39
N PHE A 44 4.07 -2.05 -6.42
CA PHE A 44 5.48 -2.20 -6.72
C PHE A 44 5.75 -3.36 -7.69
N GLY A 45 5.02 -4.46 -7.56
CA GLY A 45 5.18 -5.60 -8.46
C GLY A 45 4.70 -5.32 -9.89
N LYS A 46 3.63 -4.52 -10.05
CA LYS A 46 3.18 -4.06 -11.35
C LYS A 46 4.19 -3.09 -11.98
N ASP A 47 4.61 -2.08 -11.23
CA ASP A 47 5.54 -1.07 -11.73
C ASP A 47 6.92 -1.68 -11.99
N PHE A 48 7.35 -2.68 -11.22
CA PHE A 48 8.58 -3.42 -11.51
C PHE A 48 8.56 -4.10 -12.89
N LEU A 49 7.40 -4.61 -13.31
CA LEU A 49 7.24 -5.26 -14.61
C LEU A 49 7.08 -4.26 -15.76
N ASP A 50 6.43 -3.13 -15.50
CA ASP A 50 6.18 -2.10 -16.51
C ASP A 50 7.36 -1.12 -16.66
N GLY A 51 8.29 -1.11 -15.70
CA GLY A 51 9.36 -0.13 -15.58
C GLY A 51 9.22 0.63 -14.26
N ILE A 52 10.18 0.45 -13.35
CA ILE A 52 10.15 1.03 -12.00
C ILE A 52 9.96 2.55 -12.09
N LEU A 53 8.87 3.05 -11.53
CA LEU A 53 8.51 4.48 -11.62
C LEU A 53 9.13 5.35 -10.53
N ASN A 54 9.62 4.73 -9.45
CA ASN A 54 10.01 5.38 -8.20
C ASN A 54 11.03 4.54 -7.45
N ASP A 55 11.72 5.13 -6.46
CA ASP A 55 12.60 4.34 -5.60
C ASP A 55 11.82 3.23 -4.85
N PHE A 56 12.53 2.16 -4.49
CA PHE A 56 11.96 0.96 -3.86
C PHE A 56 11.18 1.28 -2.57
N PHE A 57 11.61 2.31 -1.84
CA PHE A 57 11.11 2.65 -0.52
C PHE A 57 9.94 3.64 -0.55
N SER A 58 9.71 4.29 -1.70
CA SER A 58 8.56 5.18 -1.94
C SER A 58 7.26 4.42 -1.98
N TYR A 59 7.28 3.14 -2.39
CA TYR A 59 6.10 2.25 -2.45
C TYR A 59 5.53 1.85 -1.09
N ARG A 60 6.13 2.31 0.01
CA ARG A 60 5.60 2.11 1.36
C ARG A 60 4.56 3.19 1.65
N ILE A 61 3.37 2.81 2.12
CA ILE A 61 2.34 3.80 2.52
C ILE A 61 2.77 4.48 3.82
N PRO A 62 2.94 3.76 4.95
CA PRO A 62 3.73 4.26 6.07
C PRO A 62 5.24 4.12 5.79
N PRO A 63 6.10 5.10 6.15
CA PRO A 63 7.55 5.00 5.98
C PRO A 63 8.17 3.79 6.68
N HIS A 64 7.48 3.22 7.67
CA HIS A 64 7.92 2.11 8.50
C HIS A 64 7.35 0.74 8.07
N ASP A 65 6.65 0.67 6.94
CA ASP A 65 5.96 -0.54 6.48
C ASP A 65 6.55 -1.11 5.18
N GLY A 66 7.70 -1.77 5.30
CA GLY A 66 8.40 -2.38 4.15
C GLY A 66 7.76 -3.68 3.65
N SER A 67 6.71 -4.16 4.31
CA SER A 67 6.01 -5.40 3.99
C SER A 67 5.17 -5.30 2.72
N MET A 68 4.67 -4.10 2.39
CA MET A 68 4.04 -3.79 1.11
C MET A 68 5.01 -4.05 -0.04
N VAL A 69 6.28 -3.65 0.14
CA VAL A 69 7.29 -3.85 -0.88
C VAL A 69 7.64 -5.33 -1.03
N LEU A 70 7.67 -6.09 0.06
CA LEU A 70 7.79 -7.55 0.01
C LEU A 70 6.61 -8.19 -0.77
N GLY A 71 5.39 -7.72 -0.52
CA GLY A 71 4.21 -8.09 -1.30
C GLY A 71 4.40 -7.82 -2.79
N GLY A 72 4.87 -6.62 -3.14
CA GLY A 72 5.19 -6.24 -4.52
C GLY A 72 6.28 -7.11 -5.17
N ILE A 73 7.35 -7.48 -4.46
CA ILE A 73 8.38 -8.39 -4.99
C ILE A 73 7.75 -9.74 -5.35
N ILE A 74 6.89 -10.28 -4.51
CA ILE A 74 6.21 -11.55 -4.78
C ILE A 74 5.21 -11.38 -5.93
N ALA A 75 4.53 -10.23 -6.02
CA ALA A 75 3.64 -9.90 -7.13
C ALA A 75 4.38 -9.84 -8.47
N ALA A 76 5.59 -9.25 -8.51
CA ALA A 76 6.43 -9.24 -9.71
C ALA A 76 6.75 -10.65 -10.24
N VAL A 77 6.78 -11.65 -9.36
CA VAL A 77 6.97 -13.06 -9.73
C VAL A 77 5.66 -13.72 -10.16
N LEU A 78 4.54 -13.42 -9.50
CA LEU A 78 3.25 -14.06 -9.76
C LEU A 78 2.49 -13.47 -10.95
N PHE A 79 2.60 -12.16 -11.19
CA PHE A 79 1.88 -11.46 -12.26
C PHE A 79 2.21 -11.99 -13.66
N PRO A 80 3.48 -12.30 -14.01
CA PRO A 80 3.79 -12.90 -15.31
C PRO A 80 3.21 -14.31 -15.48
N VAL A 81 3.01 -15.06 -14.39
CA VAL A 81 2.57 -16.47 -14.42
C VAL A 81 1.05 -16.60 -14.36
N LEU A 82 0.39 -15.78 -13.55
CA LEU A 82 -1.04 -15.88 -13.22
C LEU A 82 -1.85 -14.66 -13.68
N GLY A 83 -1.20 -13.69 -14.32
CA GLY A 83 -1.76 -12.38 -14.67
C GLY A 83 -1.71 -11.39 -13.52
N ASP A 84 -1.83 -10.10 -13.82
CA ASP A 84 -1.97 -8.96 -12.89
C ASP A 84 -3.36 -8.90 -12.23
N SER A 85 -3.82 -10.07 -11.78
CA SER A 85 -5.16 -10.31 -11.28
C SER A 85 -5.25 -10.29 -9.75
N PHE A 86 -6.46 -10.07 -9.25
CA PHE A 86 -6.77 -10.14 -7.82
C PHE A 86 -6.45 -11.52 -7.24
N PHE A 87 -6.62 -12.58 -8.03
CA PHE A 87 -6.21 -13.92 -7.62
C PHE A 87 -4.71 -14.00 -7.30
N SER A 88 -3.85 -13.39 -8.12
CA SER A 88 -2.41 -13.36 -7.90
C SER A 88 -2.07 -12.65 -6.59
N LEU A 89 -2.64 -11.48 -6.34
CA LEU A 89 -2.45 -10.75 -5.07
C LEU A 89 -3.00 -11.53 -3.87
N TYR A 90 -4.20 -12.12 -4.01
CA TYR A 90 -4.79 -12.94 -2.95
C TYR A 90 -3.91 -14.15 -2.60
N LEU A 91 -3.25 -14.75 -3.59
CA LEU A 91 -2.30 -15.83 -3.36
C LEU A 91 -1.11 -15.34 -2.51
N ILE A 92 -0.61 -14.12 -2.72
CA ILE A 92 0.44 -13.52 -1.88
C ILE A 92 -0.03 -13.45 -0.43
N ALA A 93 -1.21 -12.90 -0.19
CA ALA A 93 -1.80 -12.79 1.14
C ALA A 93 -2.05 -14.16 1.79
N LEU A 94 -2.20 -15.23 1.00
CA LEU A 94 -2.37 -16.60 1.48
C LEU A 94 -1.03 -17.31 1.77
N LEU A 95 0.03 -16.97 1.05
CA LEU A 95 1.37 -17.58 1.22
C LEU A 95 1.92 -17.34 2.63
N PHE A 96 1.75 -16.14 3.19
CA PHE A 96 2.26 -15.83 4.54
C PHE A 96 1.57 -16.64 5.64
N PRO A 97 0.23 -16.68 5.74
CA PRO A 97 -0.46 -17.54 6.70
C PRO A 97 -0.13 -19.03 6.53
N ILE A 98 0.04 -19.52 5.30
CA ILE A 98 0.48 -20.89 5.02
C ILE A 98 1.88 -21.12 5.61
N ALA A 99 2.83 -20.22 5.33
CA ALA A 99 4.19 -20.31 5.82
C ALA A 99 4.24 -20.26 7.37
N ILE A 100 3.46 -19.36 7.98
CA ILE A 100 3.32 -19.25 9.44
C ILE A 100 2.76 -20.55 10.01
N LEU A 101 1.69 -21.12 9.44
CA LEU A 101 1.11 -22.38 9.91
C LEU A 101 2.11 -23.55 9.84
N ILE A 102 2.81 -23.69 8.71
CA ILE A 102 3.82 -24.75 8.53
C ILE A 102 4.95 -24.60 9.54
N LEU A 103 5.46 -23.39 9.75
CA LEU A 103 6.53 -23.13 10.71
C LEU A 103 6.04 -23.30 12.15
N LEU A 104 4.86 -22.79 12.49
CA LEU A 104 4.24 -22.92 13.81
C LEU A 104 4.07 -24.40 14.18
N TYR A 105 3.45 -25.20 13.31
CA TYR A 105 3.26 -26.63 13.57
C TYR A 105 4.60 -27.35 13.77
N ASN A 106 5.56 -27.14 12.86
CA ASN A 106 6.86 -27.83 12.91
C ASN A 106 7.70 -27.39 14.12
N PHE A 107 7.70 -26.09 14.43
CA PHE A 107 8.36 -25.52 15.60
C PHE A 107 7.77 -26.11 16.89
N SER A 108 6.45 -26.04 17.04
CA SER A 108 5.77 -26.54 18.22
C SER A 108 5.91 -28.05 18.38
N LEU A 109 5.81 -28.82 17.29
CA LEU A 109 5.98 -30.26 17.31
C LEU A 109 7.37 -30.64 17.79
N LYS A 110 8.39 -29.96 17.28
CA LYS A 110 9.80 -30.26 17.59
C LYS A 110 10.18 -29.90 19.01
N TYR A 111 9.71 -28.76 19.54
CA TYR A 111 10.20 -28.23 20.82
C TYR A 111 9.23 -28.41 21.99
N PHE A 112 7.93 -28.55 21.73
CA PHE A 112 6.90 -28.63 22.77
C PHE A 112 6.01 -29.89 22.67
N GLY A 113 6.07 -30.62 21.55
CA GLY A 113 5.39 -31.89 21.32
C GLY A 113 4.09 -31.78 20.51
N ALA A 114 3.55 -32.94 20.11
CA ALA A 114 2.43 -33.03 19.17
C ALA A 114 1.14 -32.37 19.66
N ASP A 115 0.79 -32.53 20.94
CA ASP A 115 -0.39 -31.90 21.54
C ASP A 115 -0.37 -30.38 21.38
N VAL A 116 0.77 -29.75 21.67
CA VAL A 116 0.94 -28.29 21.58
C VAL A 116 0.86 -27.85 20.13
N ALA A 117 1.51 -28.59 19.22
CA ALA A 117 1.49 -28.29 17.79
C ALA A 117 0.08 -28.33 17.20
N ILE A 118 -0.70 -29.36 17.53
CA ILE A 118 -2.07 -29.52 17.05
C ILE A 118 -2.95 -28.40 17.61
N VAL A 119 -2.92 -28.16 18.91
CA VAL A 119 -3.74 -27.10 19.54
C VAL A 119 -3.37 -25.73 18.99
N ALA A 120 -2.08 -25.38 18.96
CA ALA A 120 -1.63 -24.08 18.48
C ALA A 120 -2.01 -23.85 17.01
N SER A 121 -1.89 -24.88 16.17
CA SER A 121 -2.22 -24.79 14.75
C SER A 121 -3.73 -24.71 14.50
N ILE A 122 -4.55 -25.47 15.24
CA ILE A 122 -6.02 -25.35 15.16
C ILE A 122 -6.47 -23.94 15.56
N LEU A 123 -5.93 -23.42 16.67
CA LEU A 123 -6.21 -22.05 17.12
C LEU A 123 -5.74 -20.99 16.13
N TYR A 124 -4.63 -21.24 15.43
CA TYR A 124 -4.16 -20.36 14.37
C TYR A 124 -5.09 -20.35 13.15
N VAL A 125 -5.49 -21.53 12.68
CA VAL A 125 -6.43 -21.67 11.55
C VAL A 125 -7.78 -21.02 11.88
N LEU A 126 -8.25 -21.20 13.11
CA LEU A 126 -9.53 -20.69 13.60
C LEU A 126 -9.34 -19.43 14.47
N SER A 127 -8.35 -18.62 14.10
CA SER A 127 -8.01 -17.40 14.82
C SER A 127 -9.17 -16.38 14.82
N PRO A 128 -9.20 -15.44 15.79
CA PRO A 128 -10.23 -14.42 15.84
C PRO A 128 -10.36 -13.63 14.53
N PHE A 129 -11.58 -13.23 14.18
CA PHE A 129 -11.87 -12.54 12.90
C PHE A 129 -10.98 -11.35 12.63
N GLN A 130 -10.73 -10.50 13.63
CA GLN A 130 -9.83 -9.37 13.48
C GLN A 130 -8.47 -9.84 12.97
N TYR A 131 -7.82 -10.78 13.66
CA TYR A 131 -6.58 -11.37 13.17
C TYR A 131 -6.70 -11.89 11.74
N LEU A 132 -7.83 -12.52 11.36
CA LEU A 132 -8.04 -12.98 9.99
C LEU A 132 -8.12 -11.86 8.96
N VAL A 133 -8.95 -10.85 9.19
CA VAL A 133 -9.11 -9.67 8.32
C VAL A 133 -7.76 -9.03 8.12
N TYR A 134 -7.08 -8.74 9.21
CA TYR A 134 -5.82 -8.04 9.16
C TYR A 134 -4.74 -8.87 8.46
N THR A 135 -4.63 -10.18 8.74
CA THR A 135 -3.69 -11.07 8.01
C THR A 135 -4.02 -11.31 6.54
N THR A 136 -5.24 -11.00 6.06
CA THR A 136 -5.66 -11.27 4.67
C THR A 136 -5.88 -10.01 3.85
N ILE A 137 -6.46 -8.96 4.42
CA ILE A 137 -6.80 -7.69 3.77
C ILE A 137 -5.72 -6.65 4.07
N GLU A 138 -5.16 -6.65 5.28
CA GLU A 138 -4.07 -5.74 5.68
C GLU A 138 -2.72 -6.45 5.67
N PHE A 139 -2.52 -7.36 4.70
CA PHE A 139 -1.26 -8.09 4.60
C PHE A 139 -0.10 -7.11 4.46
N GLY A 140 0.82 -7.13 5.41
CA GLY A 140 1.86 -6.13 5.45
C GLY A 140 1.41 -4.83 6.08
N SER A 141 0.80 -4.94 7.25
CA SER A 141 0.72 -3.91 8.29
C SER A 141 1.29 -4.50 9.58
N HIS A 142 2.57 -4.92 9.50
CA HIS A 142 3.37 -5.56 10.56
C HIS A 142 3.02 -6.99 10.95
N ILE A 143 1.93 -7.56 10.45
CA ILE A 143 1.47 -8.90 10.83
C ILE A 143 2.37 -10.00 10.26
N ASP A 144 2.96 -9.72 9.10
CA ASP A 144 4.00 -10.49 8.44
C ASP A 144 5.25 -10.66 9.33
N SER A 145 5.48 -9.78 10.31
CA SER A 145 6.54 -9.96 11.31
C SER A 145 6.43 -11.30 12.05
N ALA A 146 5.22 -11.84 12.24
CA ALA A 146 5.03 -13.16 12.85
C ALA A 146 5.82 -14.26 12.13
N LEU A 147 5.88 -14.21 10.80
CA LEU A 147 6.65 -15.15 9.98
C LEU A 147 8.14 -15.04 10.31
N PHE A 148 8.66 -13.82 10.30
CA PHE A 148 10.08 -13.57 10.58
C PHE A 148 10.47 -13.93 12.01
N ILE A 149 9.59 -13.66 12.99
CA ILE A 149 9.82 -14.03 14.40
C ILE A 149 9.86 -15.55 14.54
N LEU A 150 8.94 -16.28 13.91
CA LEU A 150 8.96 -17.75 13.91
C LEU A 150 10.20 -18.31 13.24
N LEU A 151 10.63 -17.75 12.10
CA LEU A 151 11.87 -18.14 11.43
C LEU A 151 13.10 -17.91 12.32
N ALA A 152 13.20 -16.73 12.94
CA ALA A 152 14.29 -16.38 13.84
C ALA A 152 14.31 -17.31 15.08
N LEU A 153 13.16 -17.58 15.69
CA LEU A 153 13.03 -18.53 16.81
C LEU A 153 13.36 -19.96 16.40
N CYS A 154 12.93 -20.42 15.22
CA CYS A 154 13.30 -21.74 14.69
C CYS A 154 14.82 -21.90 14.60
N ILE A 155 15.52 -20.88 14.10
CA ILE A 155 16.98 -20.89 13.98
C ILE A 155 17.63 -20.81 15.36
N PHE A 156 17.18 -19.87 16.20
CA PHE A 156 17.68 -19.69 17.56
C PHE A 156 17.56 -20.97 18.39
N TYR A 157 16.38 -21.60 18.38
CA TYR A 157 16.16 -22.84 19.12
C TYR A 157 16.96 -24.00 18.52
N LYS A 158 17.20 -24.00 17.21
CA LYS A 158 18.06 -25.01 16.57
C LYS A 158 19.50 -24.87 17.02
N ILE A 159 20.00 -23.64 17.19
CA ILE A 159 21.36 -23.36 17.70
C ILE A 159 21.51 -23.83 19.15
N PHE A 160 20.62 -23.37 20.05
CA PHE A 160 20.82 -23.53 21.50
C PHE A 160 20.18 -24.78 22.12
N PHE A 161 19.13 -25.34 21.51
CA PHE A 161 18.42 -26.50 22.06
C PHE A 161 18.61 -27.79 21.26
N THR A 162 19.53 -27.81 20.28
CA THR A 162 20.01 -29.05 19.65
C THR A 162 21.34 -29.43 20.28
N SER A 163 21.40 -30.57 20.99
CA SER A 163 22.56 -31.00 21.78
C SER A 163 23.90 -30.90 21.03
N SER A 164 23.97 -31.44 19.81
CA SER A 164 25.20 -31.43 19.00
C SER A 164 25.68 -30.02 18.60
N LEU A 165 24.75 -29.08 18.37
CA LEU A 165 25.10 -27.70 18.01
C LEU A 165 25.45 -26.87 19.25
N ALA A 166 24.68 -27.02 20.33
CA ALA A 166 24.92 -26.34 21.60
C ALA A 166 26.29 -26.72 22.19
N ASN A 167 26.64 -28.02 22.15
CA ASN A 167 27.94 -28.51 22.63
C ASN A 167 29.12 -27.90 21.86
N VAL A 168 29.01 -27.81 20.52
CA VAL A 168 30.04 -27.17 19.69
C VAL A 168 30.09 -25.66 19.92
N TYR A 169 28.95 -25.00 20.13
CA TYR A 169 28.89 -23.58 20.45
C TYR A 169 29.59 -23.25 21.78
N HIS A 170 29.31 -24.04 22.83
CA HIS A 170 29.90 -23.84 24.16
C HIS A 170 31.36 -24.30 24.29
N GLY A 171 31.91 -24.98 23.27
CA GLY A 171 33.29 -25.46 23.29
C GLY A 171 33.48 -26.78 24.04
N ASN A 172 32.42 -27.58 24.18
CA ASN A 172 32.43 -28.90 24.81
C ASN A 172 32.20 -30.01 23.77
N PRO A 173 33.14 -30.28 22.84
CA PRO A 173 32.90 -31.17 21.71
C PRO A 173 33.06 -32.67 22.02
N SER A 174 33.29 -33.07 23.28
CA SER A 174 33.65 -34.45 23.67
C SER A 174 32.69 -35.51 23.13
N ASP A 175 31.42 -35.16 22.93
CA ASP A 175 30.35 -36.09 22.56
C ASP A 175 29.88 -35.89 21.10
N VAL A 176 30.64 -35.16 20.28
CA VAL A 176 30.21 -34.75 18.92
C VAL A 176 31.10 -35.38 17.85
N ILE A 177 30.56 -36.37 17.14
CA ILE A 177 31.25 -37.12 16.08
C ILE A 177 31.72 -36.20 14.92
N ASP A 178 30.88 -35.25 14.50
CA ASP A 178 31.13 -34.39 13.33
C ASP A 178 31.39 -32.91 13.69
N ILE A 179 32.48 -32.61 14.41
CA ILE A 179 32.77 -31.23 14.87
C ILE A 179 32.85 -30.24 13.72
N LYS A 180 33.56 -30.57 12.62
CA LYS A 180 33.77 -29.66 11.47
C LYS A 180 32.44 -29.31 10.78
N LYS A 181 31.59 -30.32 10.57
CA LYS A 181 30.25 -30.15 9.97
C LYS A 181 29.35 -29.27 10.86
N ASN A 182 29.35 -29.51 12.16
CA ASN A 182 28.55 -28.73 13.11
C ASN A 182 29.07 -27.30 13.26
N LYS A 183 30.39 -27.05 13.19
CA LYS A 183 30.96 -25.69 13.12
C LYS A 183 30.49 -24.94 11.86
N ARG A 184 30.53 -25.58 10.69
CA ARG A 184 30.00 -24.99 9.43
C ARG A 184 28.51 -24.72 9.54
N LYS A 185 27.75 -25.65 10.12
CA LYS A 185 26.31 -25.50 10.35
C LYS A 185 25.98 -24.35 11.30
N LEU A 186 26.76 -24.15 12.38
CA LEU A 186 26.62 -22.99 13.26
C LEU A 186 26.88 -21.68 12.52
N LEU A 187 27.93 -21.62 11.70
CA LEU A 187 28.22 -20.43 10.89
C LEU A 187 27.03 -20.09 9.99
N ILE A 188 26.49 -21.07 9.25
CA ILE A 188 25.31 -20.88 8.40
C ILE A 188 24.11 -20.41 9.24
N LEU A 189 23.83 -21.05 10.38
CA LEU A 189 22.67 -20.70 11.20
C LEU A 189 22.78 -19.29 11.79
N PHE A 190 23.95 -18.86 12.28
CA PHE A 190 24.13 -17.50 12.78
C PHE A 190 24.08 -16.45 11.66
N SER A 191 24.65 -16.74 10.49
CA SER A 191 24.49 -15.89 9.30
C SER A 191 23.03 -15.79 8.87
N SER A 192 22.29 -16.90 8.80
CA SER A 192 20.87 -16.90 8.48
C SER A 192 20.03 -16.15 9.52
N LEU A 193 20.34 -16.28 10.81
CA LEU A 193 19.68 -15.51 11.87
C LEU A 193 19.92 -14.01 11.70
N GLY A 194 21.15 -13.61 11.37
CA GLY A 194 21.50 -12.22 11.06
C GLY A 194 20.74 -11.70 9.84
N ILE A 195 20.79 -12.44 8.72
CA ILE A 195 20.08 -12.11 7.47
C ILE A 195 18.59 -11.91 7.73
N ILE A 196 17.92 -12.90 8.34
CA ILE A 196 16.49 -12.83 8.63
C ILE A 196 16.19 -11.67 9.57
N SER A 197 17.02 -11.42 10.58
CA SER A 197 16.80 -10.31 11.51
C SER A 197 16.96 -8.95 10.82
N GLY A 198 17.93 -8.80 9.91
CA GLY A 198 18.16 -7.58 9.15
C GLY A 198 17.02 -7.28 8.17
N ILE A 199 16.62 -8.30 7.39
CA ILE A 199 15.45 -8.22 6.48
C ILE A 199 14.17 -7.93 7.27
N ALA A 200 13.93 -8.64 8.37
CA ALA A 200 12.73 -8.44 9.17
C ALA A 200 12.70 -7.04 9.76
N THR A 201 13.83 -6.52 10.24
CA THR A 201 13.89 -5.15 10.79
C THR A 201 13.70 -4.10 9.71
N SER A 202 14.19 -4.33 8.49
CA SER A 202 13.99 -3.39 7.38
C SER A 202 12.55 -3.37 6.86
N ILE A 203 11.84 -4.48 7.03
CA ILE A 203 10.45 -4.67 6.57
C ILE A 203 9.44 -4.25 7.64
N CYS A 204 9.65 -4.67 8.90
CA CYS A 204 8.70 -4.54 9.98
C CYS A 204 9.42 -4.19 11.30
N TYR A 205 9.28 -2.95 11.75
CA TYR A 205 9.96 -2.48 12.96
C TYR A 205 9.48 -3.20 14.24
N SER A 206 8.26 -3.76 14.25
CA SER A 206 7.75 -4.58 15.35
C SER A 206 8.63 -5.82 15.64
N PHE A 207 9.44 -6.25 14.67
CA PHE A 207 10.46 -7.29 14.85
C PHE A 207 11.54 -6.90 15.87
N LEU A 208 11.79 -5.60 16.12
CA LEU A 208 12.76 -5.14 17.12
C LEU A 208 12.47 -5.71 18.51
N ALA A 209 11.19 -5.88 18.87
CA ALA A 209 10.81 -6.50 20.13
C ALA A 209 11.28 -7.96 20.22
N ALA A 210 11.13 -8.72 19.14
CA ALA A 210 11.63 -10.08 19.06
C ALA A 210 13.16 -10.13 19.05
N LEU A 211 13.81 -9.24 18.30
CA LEU A 211 15.27 -9.14 18.27
C LEU A 211 15.84 -8.87 19.67
N PHE A 212 15.24 -7.96 20.45
CA PHE A 212 15.60 -7.71 21.83
C PHE A 212 15.48 -8.98 22.68
N ILE A 213 14.35 -9.69 22.59
CA ILE A 213 14.13 -10.93 23.35
C ILE A 213 15.11 -12.03 22.96
N LEU A 214 15.45 -12.15 21.68
CA LEU A 214 16.47 -13.10 21.22
C LEU A 214 17.85 -12.76 21.77
N LEU A 215 18.26 -11.50 21.74
CA LEU A 215 19.54 -11.05 22.30
C LEU A 215 19.59 -11.19 23.82
N PHE A 216 18.50 -10.84 24.52
CA PHE A 216 18.37 -11.03 25.96
C PHE A 216 18.43 -12.52 26.33
N SER A 217 17.72 -13.38 25.59
CA SER A 217 17.75 -14.82 25.78
C SER A 217 19.14 -15.39 25.50
N TRP A 218 19.83 -14.88 24.48
CA TRP A 218 21.23 -15.24 24.20
C TRP A 218 22.13 -14.87 25.37
N PHE A 219 21.99 -13.66 25.92
CA PHE A 219 22.72 -13.23 27.10
C PHE A 219 22.45 -14.13 28.33
N VAL A 220 21.19 -14.50 28.57
CA VAL A 220 20.81 -15.41 29.67
C VAL A 220 21.46 -16.80 29.49
N ILE A 221 21.52 -17.31 28.25
CA ILE A 221 22.16 -18.58 27.91
C ILE A 221 23.69 -18.47 28.05
N ASP A 222 24.30 -17.41 27.53
CA ASP A 222 25.73 -17.16 27.50
C ASP A 222 26.05 -15.67 27.74
N ILE A 223 26.36 -15.32 28.98
CA ILE A 223 26.73 -13.95 29.40
C ILE A 223 27.92 -13.41 28.59
N LYS A 224 28.79 -14.29 28.07
CA LYS A 224 29.99 -13.92 27.32
C LYS A 224 29.77 -13.95 25.80
N PHE A 225 28.54 -14.00 25.31
CA PHE A 225 28.26 -14.15 23.88
C PHE A 225 28.87 -13.04 23.01
N PHE A 226 28.96 -11.80 23.51
CA PHE A 226 29.64 -10.69 22.82
C PHE A 226 31.11 -10.98 22.48
N ARG A 227 31.78 -11.88 23.22
CA ARG A 227 33.17 -12.27 22.96
C ARG A 227 33.29 -13.44 21.98
N LYS A 228 32.18 -13.99 21.51
CA LYS A 228 32.17 -15.16 20.61
C LYS A 228 32.15 -14.70 19.16
N LYS A 229 32.94 -15.35 18.30
CA LYS A 229 32.95 -15.10 16.84
C LYS A 229 31.57 -15.17 16.19
N TYR A 230 30.67 -16.00 16.71
CA TYR A 230 29.32 -16.18 16.18
C TYR A 230 28.44 -14.94 16.35
N PHE A 231 28.68 -14.13 17.39
CA PHE A 231 27.99 -12.84 17.57
C PHE A 231 28.38 -11.87 16.45
N TYR A 232 29.67 -11.78 16.10
CA TYR A 232 30.13 -10.94 15.00
C TYR A 232 29.64 -11.41 13.62
N ILE A 233 29.54 -12.74 13.41
CA ILE A 233 28.94 -13.30 12.19
C ILE A 233 27.47 -12.87 12.07
N PHE A 234 26.70 -13.02 13.17
CA PHE A 234 25.33 -12.55 13.24
C PHE A 234 25.23 -11.04 12.93
N LEU A 235 26.06 -10.23 13.59
CA LEU A 235 26.05 -8.77 13.47
C LEU A 235 26.39 -8.30 12.04
N PHE A 236 27.40 -8.90 11.43
CA PHE A 236 27.79 -8.61 10.05
C PHE A 236 26.63 -8.94 9.09
N SER A 237 26.05 -10.13 9.20
CA SER A 237 24.92 -10.54 8.36
C SER A 237 23.67 -9.70 8.60
N PHE A 238 23.43 -9.24 9.83
CA PHE A 238 22.35 -8.33 10.19
C PHE A 238 22.51 -6.97 9.51
N PHE A 239 23.65 -6.31 9.68
CA PHE A 239 23.87 -5.00 9.08
C PHE A 239 23.94 -5.04 7.56
N LEU A 240 24.45 -6.13 6.97
CA LEU A 240 24.45 -6.31 5.53
C LEU A 240 23.01 -6.24 4.98
N MET A 241 22.08 -6.93 5.62
CA MET A 241 20.68 -6.95 5.16
C MET A 241 19.85 -5.75 5.61
N LEU A 242 20.27 -5.07 6.68
CA LEU A 242 19.68 -3.81 7.12
C LEU A 242 20.17 -2.61 6.27
N SER A 243 21.30 -2.76 5.57
CA SER A 243 21.96 -1.68 4.85
C SER A 243 21.08 -0.97 3.81
N PRO A 244 20.17 -1.61 3.04
CA PRO A 244 19.32 -0.87 2.10
C PRO A 244 18.45 0.17 2.80
N LEU A 245 17.89 -0.16 3.97
CA LEU A 245 17.11 0.79 4.78
C LEU A 245 18.00 1.92 5.30
N LEU A 246 19.23 1.61 5.76
CA LEU A 246 20.16 2.62 6.26
C LEU A 246 20.60 3.58 5.14
N ILE A 247 20.90 3.05 3.96
CA ILE A 247 21.32 3.82 2.79
C ILE A 247 20.18 4.75 2.35
N HIS A 248 18.96 4.23 2.23
CA HIS A 248 17.77 5.04 1.92
C HIS A 248 17.60 6.19 2.90
N ASN A 249 17.67 5.90 4.21
CA ASN A 249 17.56 6.93 5.23
C ASN A 249 18.71 7.94 5.20
N CYS A 250 19.93 7.52 4.87
CA CYS A 250 21.03 8.46 4.66
C CYS A 250 20.76 9.42 3.50
N PHE A 251 20.23 8.92 2.37
CA PHE A 251 19.89 9.75 1.21
C PHE A 251 18.67 10.64 1.46
N SER A 252 17.68 10.17 2.20
CA SER A 252 16.50 10.96 2.59
C SER A 252 16.75 11.89 3.78
N LYS A 253 18.01 12.04 4.23
CA LYS A 253 18.39 12.84 5.42
C LYS A 253 17.61 12.44 6.67
N PHE A 254 17.26 11.16 6.79
CA PHE A 254 16.47 10.55 7.86
C PHE A 254 15.08 11.14 8.02
N LYS A 255 14.54 11.85 7.01
CA LYS A 255 13.18 12.41 7.05
C LYS A 255 12.17 11.33 7.44
N ASP A 256 12.18 10.18 6.78
CA ASP A 256 11.31 9.04 7.08
C ASP A 256 11.40 8.52 8.54
N PHE A 257 12.54 8.69 9.20
CA PHE A 257 12.78 8.25 10.58
C PHE A 257 12.34 9.28 11.63
N PHE A 258 12.38 10.57 11.29
CA PHE A 258 12.08 11.69 12.19
C PHE A 258 10.69 12.29 11.96
N GLU A 259 10.18 12.27 10.73
CA GLU A 259 8.85 12.74 10.31
C GLU A 259 7.79 11.62 10.47
N GLY A 260 7.96 10.76 11.49
CA GLY A 260 6.98 9.73 11.82
C GLY A 260 5.63 10.37 12.14
N ASN A 261 4.67 10.19 11.22
CA ASN A 261 3.25 10.52 11.34
C ASN A 261 2.95 11.86 12.01
N VAL A 262 2.97 12.87 11.17
CA VAL A 262 2.37 14.19 11.30
C VAL A 262 0.97 14.22 11.93
N ILE A 263 0.22 13.10 11.90
CA ILE A 263 -1.11 12.93 12.52
C ILE A 263 -1.10 13.08 14.05
N SER A 264 0.05 12.89 14.71
CA SER A 264 0.18 13.01 16.17
C SER A 264 1.09 14.17 16.62
N GLY A 265 1.49 15.05 15.71
CA GLY A 265 2.51 16.07 15.96
C GLY A 265 3.94 15.52 15.85
N PRO A 266 4.97 16.38 15.92
CA PRO A 266 6.37 16.02 15.73
C PRO A 266 6.88 15.26 16.95
N HIS A 267 6.55 13.98 17.04
CA HIS A 267 7.01 13.09 18.10
C HIS A 267 7.89 12.01 17.49
N PRO A 268 9.24 12.19 17.53
CA PRO A 268 10.16 11.20 16.98
C PRO A 268 9.96 9.86 17.68
N ILE A 269 9.65 8.82 16.91
CA ILE A 269 9.40 7.45 17.39
C ILE A 269 10.51 6.98 18.35
N PHE A 270 11.77 7.31 18.05
CA PHE A 270 12.93 6.96 18.88
C PHE A 270 13.08 7.80 20.16
N SER A 271 12.72 9.09 20.16
CA SER A 271 12.82 9.90 21.38
C SER A 271 11.76 9.49 22.39
N ASN A 272 10.54 9.12 21.95
CA ASN A 272 9.52 8.67 22.89
C ASN A 272 9.82 7.26 23.41
N LEU A 273 10.36 6.36 22.58
CA LEU A 273 10.80 5.01 22.99
C LEU A 273 11.79 5.01 24.16
N PHE A 274 12.70 6.00 24.24
CA PHE A 274 13.77 6.02 25.25
C PHE A 274 13.71 7.18 26.25
N LEU A 275 13.03 8.30 25.92
CA LEU A 275 13.05 9.56 26.69
C LEU A 275 11.65 10.09 27.03
N GLY A 276 10.57 9.45 26.56
CA GLY A 276 9.20 9.83 26.91
C GLY A 276 8.92 9.67 28.40
N LYS A 277 8.23 10.65 29.02
CA LYS A 277 7.72 10.51 30.39
C LYS A 277 6.65 9.42 30.40
N GLY A 278 7.04 8.21 30.80
CA GLY A 278 6.12 7.07 30.91
C GLY A 278 4.84 7.47 31.65
N SER A 279 3.70 7.09 31.07
CA SER A 279 2.38 7.35 31.65
C SER A 279 2.27 6.77 33.07
N ASN A 280 1.31 7.30 33.83
CA ASN A 280 1.07 6.88 35.21
C ASN A 280 0.78 5.36 35.25
N TRP A 281 1.57 4.57 35.97
CA TRP A 281 1.53 3.09 35.95
C TRP A 281 0.15 2.48 36.21
N ILE A 282 -0.73 3.19 36.94
CA ILE A 282 -2.13 2.81 37.17
C ILE A 282 -2.95 2.90 35.88
N VAL A 283 -2.71 3.93 35.06
CA VAL A 283 -3.26 4.05 33.70
C VAL A 283 -2.71 2.94 32.83
N THR A 284 -1.41 2.60 32.93
CA THR A 284 -0.81 1.46 32.22
C THR A 284 -1.47 0.12 32.59
N TRP A 285 -1.85 -0.11 33.85
CA TRP A 285 -2.56 -1.33 34.26
C TRP A 285 -4.01 -1.37 33.73
N HIS A 286 -4.72 -0.25 33.78
CA HIS A 286 -6.06 -0.13 33.18
C HIS A 286 -6.01 -0.28 31.65
N CYS A 287 -5.01 0.29 30.98
CA CYS A 287 -4.72 0.07 29.57
C CYS A 287 -4.37 -1.38 29.31
N LEU A 288 -3.47 -2.02 30.06
CA LEU A 288 -3.11 -3.43 29.84
C LEU A 288 -4.31 -4.37 30.02
N LYS A 289 -5.15 -4.09 31.02
CA LYS A 289 -6.46 -4.75 31.16
C LYS A 289 -7.32 -4.48 29.93
N HIS A 290 -7.53 -3.23 29.55
CA HIS A 290 -8.33 -2.81 28.39
C HIS A 290 -7.80 -3.44 27.09
N THR A 291 -6.51 -3.36 26.78
CA THR A 291 -5.88 -3.97 25.61
C THR A 291 -6.04 -5.48 25.61
N VAL A 292 -5.89 -6.18 26.73
CA VAL A 292 -6.21 -7.62 26.78
C VAL A 292 -7.71 -7.85 26.51
N PHE A 293 -8.59 -6.96 26.98
CA PHE A 293 -10.01 -6.97 26.62
C PHE A 293 -10.24 -6.66 25.12
N GLU A 294 -9.45 -5.78 24.51
CA GLU A 294 -9.48 -5.45 23.09
C GLU A 294 -8.93 -6.59 22.23
N MET A 295 -7.87 -7.27 22.66
CA MET A 295 -7.22 -8.35 21.89
C MET A 295 -8.15 -9.53 21.67
N PHE A 296 -9.03 -9.79 22.62
CA PHE A 296 -10.07 -10.79 22.47
C PHE A 296 -11.43 -10.14 22.26
N ARG A 297 -11.47 -8.83 21.94
CA ARG A 297 -12.69 -8.09 21.66
C ARG A 297 -13.28 -8.65 20.40
N ILE A 298 -14.31 -9.42 20.64
CA ILE A 298 -15.16 -9.93 19.60
C ILE A 298 -16.08 -8.77 19.20
N GLU A 299 -15.55 -7.77 18.49
CA GLU A 299 -16.31 -6.68 17.85
C GLU A 299 -17.60 -7.18 17.17
N PRO A 300 -17.62 -8.36 16.50
CA PRO A 300 -18.86 -8.90 15.96
C PRO A 300 -19.95 -9.21 17.00
N PHE A 301 -19.62 -9.51 18.26
CA PHE A 301 -20.65 -9.69 19.31
C PHE A 301 -21.26 -8.36 19.76
N LEU A 302 -20.56 -7.22 19.60
CA LEU A 302 -21.11 -5.90 19.91
C LEU A 302 -22.11 -5.44 18.85
N SER A 303 -21.85 -5.70 17.55
CA SER A 303 -22.81 -5.41 16.48
C SER A 303 -24.03 -6.35 16.51
N LEU A 304 -23.84 -7.60 16.93
CA LEU A 304 -24.92 -8.60 17.09
C LEU A 304 -25.74 -8.44 18.37
N GLY A 305 -25.15 -7.92 19.46
CA GLY A 305 -25.89 -7.59 20.68
C GLY A 305 -26.94 -6.49 20.47
N LYS A 306 -26.80 -5.70 19.40
CA LYS A 306 -27.77 -4.68 19.01
C LYS A 306 -29.00 -5.27 18.30
N TYR A 307 -28.96 -6.51 17.81
CA TYR A 307 -30.01 -6.98 16.89
C TYR A 307 -30.68 -8.33 17.11
N THR A 308 -30.22 -9.34 17.88
CA THR A 308 -31.14 -10.52 18.09
C THR A 308 -30.85 -11.63 19.12
N ILE A 309 -29.76 -11.72 19.88
CA ILE A 309 -29.53 -12.94 20.72
C ILE A 309 -28.92 -12.63 22.11
N PRO A 310 -29.40 -13.25 23.21
CA PRO A 310 -28.78 -13.13 24.52
C PRO A 310 -27.36 -13.70 24.49
N PRO A 311 -26.36 -13.04 25.09
CA PRO A 311 -24.98 -13.54 25.10
C PRO A 311 -24.92 -14.89 25.82
N PHE A 312 -24.64 -15.97 25.09
CA PHE A 312 -24.54 -17.34 25.60
C PHE A 312 -23.44 -17.51 26.66
N LEU A 313 -22.53 -16.53 26.78
CA LEU A 313 -21.59 -16.38 27.89
C LEU A 313 -21.38 -14.89 28.20
N PRO A 314 -21.47 -14.44 29.46
CA PRO A 314 -21.11 -13.07 29.83
C PRO A 314 -19.68 -12.76 29.39
N ARG A 315 -19.53 -11.68 28.61
CA ARG A 315 -18.26 -11.16 28.03
C ARG A 315 -17.08 -11.39 28.98
N ASN A 316 -17.22 -10.93 30.22
CA ASN A 316 -16.20 -10.96 31.27
C ASN A 316 -15.67 -12.36 31.61
N ILE A 317 -16.48 -13.43 31.51
CA ILE A 317 -16.06 -14.79 31.89
C ILE A 317 -15.02 -15.34 30.91
N PHE A 318 -15.19 -15.10 29.60
CA PHE A 318 -14.24 -15.55 28.60
C PHE A 318 -12.87 -14.85 28.73
N TYR A 319 -12.86 -13.52 28.88
CA TYR A 319 -11.61 -12.78 29.12
C TYR A 319 -10.94 -13.17 30.42
N ASN A 320 -11.71 -13.37 31.49
CA ASN A 320 -11.16 -13.82 32.76
C ASN A 320 -10.51 -15.20 32.65
N LEU A 321 -11.00 -16.09 31.79
CA LEU A 321 -10.39 -17.40 31.56
C LEU A 321 -9.07 -17.31 30.78
N ILE A 322 -8.99 -16.45 29.75
CA ILE A 322 -7.73 -16.22 29.01
C ILE A 322 -6.71 -15.47 29.87
N PHE A 323 -7.16 -14.42 30.56
CA PHE A 323 -6.32 -13.69 31.51
C PHE A 323 -5.80 -14.60 32.62
N LEU A 324 -6.65 -15.47 33.17
CA LEU A 324 -6.23 -16.47 34.17
C LEU A 324 -5.20 -17.44 33.57
N ALA A 325 -5.39 -17.89 32.33
CA ALA A 325 -4.42 -18.75 31.63
C ALA A 325 -3.05 -18.06 31.44
N MET A 326 -3.05 -16.80 30.99
CA MET A 326 -1.83 -16.00 30.86
C MET A 326 -1.18 -15.73 32.22
N PHE A 327 -1.97 -15.37 33.23
CA PHE A 327 -1.50 -15.07 34.58
C PHE A 327 -0.90 -16.30 35.28
N VAL A 328 -1.57 -17.45 35.19
CA VAL A 328 -1.05 -18.73 35.72
C VAL A 328 0.23 -19.14 34.99
N SER A 329 0.29 -18.94 33.68
CA SER A 329 1.50 -19.21 32.88
C SER A 329 2.65 -18.27 33.25
N ALA A 330 2.34 -16.98 33.47
CA ALA A 330 3.29 -15.96 33.92
C ALA A 330 3.85 -16.27 35.31
N LEU A 331 3.00 -16.57 36.30
CA LEU A 331 3.43 -16.97 37.64
C LEU A 331 4.27 -18.24 37.63
N SER A 332 3.86 -19.22 36.82
CA SER A 332 4.64 -20.45 36.65
C SER A 332 6.01 -20.15 36.05
N GLY A 333 6.07 -19.36 34.97
CA GLY A 333 7.31 -18.94 34.32
C GLY A 333 8.22 -18.14 35.24
N LEU A 334 7.67 -17.19 36.00
CA LEU A 334 8.41 -16.36 36.96
C LEU A 334 9.01 -17.21 38.08
N LYS A 335 8.20 -18.06 38.72
CA LYS A 335 8.67 -18.98 39.77
C LYS A 335 9.80 -19.87 39.25
N LEU A 336 9.66 -20.36 38.02
CA LEU A 336 10.65 -21.23 37.39
C LEU A 336 11.92 -20.47 36.98
N PHE A 337 11.80 -19.23 36.50
CA PHE A 337 12.94 -18.37 36.18
C PHE A 337 13.74 -18.02 37.44
N ILE A 338 13.06 -17.67 38.53
CA ILE A 338 13.68 -17.47 39.85
C ILE A 338 14.38 -18.75 40.30
N THR A 339 13.74 -19.91 40.14
CA THR A 339 14.34 -21.22 40.49
C THR A 339 15.57 -21.54 39.62
N TYR A 340 15.54 -21.19 38.33
CA TYR A 340 16.66 -21.35 37.40
C TYR A 340 17.83 -20.43 37.75
N LEU A 341 17.59 -19.15 38.00
CA LEU A 341 18.62 -18.21 38.44
C LEU A 341 19.21 -18.65 39.78
N TYR A 342 18.36 -19.02 40.73
CA TYR A 342 18.77 -19.54 42.02
C TYR A 342 19.63 -20.80 41.86
N THR A 343 19.23 -21.77 41.05
CA THR A 343 20.04 -22.97 40.83
C THR A 343 21.35 -22.67 40.09
N LYS A 344 21.35 -21.82 39.06
CA LYS A 344 22.56 -21.43 38.32
C LYS A 344 23.57 -20.65 39.18
N ILE A 345 23.08 -19.79 40.07
CA ILE A 345 23.90 -18.95 40.95
C ILE A 345 24.33 -19.73 42.22
N VAL A 346 23.45 -20.57 42.79
CA VAL A 346 23.63 -21.16 44.12
C VAL A 346 23.98 -22.66 44.09
N LYS A 347 23.54 -23.45 43.10
CA LYS A 347 23.76 -24.91 43.07
C LYS A 347 24.24 -25.44 41.72
N ARG A 348 25.55 -25.73 41.62
CA ARG A 348 26.26 -26.36 40.48
C ARG A 348 25.89 -27.84 40.19
N TYR A 349 24.70 -28.33 40.53
CA TYR A 349 24.35 -29.75 40.42
C TYR A 349 23.44 -30.12 39.23
N SER A 350 23.45 -31.42 38.91
CA SER A 350 23.08 -32.18 37.69
C SER A 350 21.68 -32.01 37.05
N PHE A 351 20.93 -30.95 37.35
CA PHE A 351 19.56 -30.74 36.86
C PHE A 351 19.46 -30.22 35.40
N ARG A 352 20.41 -30.57 34.52
CA ARG A 352 20.55 -29.99 33.17
C ARG A 352 19.36 -30.25 32.23
N TYR A 353 18.68 -31.40 32.33
CA TYR A 353 17.63 -31.76 31.36
C TYR A 353 16.33 -30.96 31.53
N SER A 354 15.84 -30.78 32.76
CA SER A 354 14.59 -30.04 33.00
C SER A 354 14.72 -28.54 32.71
N ILE A 355 15.89 -27.96 32.95
CA ILE A 355 16.19 -26.54 32.75
C ILE A 355 16.00 -26.11 31.29
N ASN A 356 16.38 -26.95 30.33
CA ASN A 356 16.25 -26.63 28.91
C ASN A 356 14.80 -26.53 28.45
N ASP A 357 13.92 -27.39 28.97
CA ASP A 357 12.50 -27.34 28.60
C ASP A 357 11.82 -26.09 29.19
N PHE A 358 12.18 -25.69 30.42
CA PHE A 358 11.68 -24.45 31.01
C PHE A 358 12.18 -23.21 30.29
N LEU A 359 13.45 -23.18 29.87
CA LEU A 359 13.99 -22.05 29.13
C LEU A 359 13.29 -21.87 27.78
N LYS A 360 12.98 -22.98 27.07
CA LYS A 360 12.19 -22.95 25.83
C LYS A 360 10.82 -22.33 26.04
N GLU A 361 10.11 -22.67 27.11
CA GLU A 361 8.80 -22.08 27.39
C GLU A 361 8.93 -20.61 27.85
N GLY A 362 9.94 -20.32 28.66
CA GLY A 362 10.22 -18.99 29.20
C GLY A 362 10.51 -17.95 28.13
N ILE A 363 11.20 -18.31 27.04
CA ILE A 363 11.46 -17.40 25.90
C ILE A 363 10.15 -17.01 25.18
N ILE A 364 9.23 -17.95 24.97
CA ILE A 364 7.94 -17.66 24.32
C ILE A 364 7.08 -16.76 25.22
N LEU A 365 7.05 -17.06 26.52
CA LEU A 365 6.33 -16.27 27.50
C LEU A 365 6.92 -14.86 27.66
N SER A 366 8.25 -14.74 27.72
CA SER A 366 8.91 -13.44 27.86
C SER A 366 8.68 -12.56 26.63
N TYR A 367 8.65 -13.15 25.44
CA TYR A 367 8.28 -12.44 24.23
C TYR A 367 6.88 -11.83 24.35
N ILE A 368 5.84 -12.61 24.69
CA ILE A 368 4.47 -12.10 24.81
C ILE A 368 4.37 -11.02 25.89
N ILE A 369 4.95 -11.25 27.07
CA ILE A 369 4.90 -10.27 28.18
C ILE A 369 5.60 -8.98 27.78
N PHE A 370 6.79 -9.05 27.20
CA PHE A 370 7.54 -7.88 26.77
C PHE A 370 6.80 -7.11 25.69
N PHE A 371 6.22 -7.81 24.73
CA PHE A 371 5.42 -7.22 23.67
C PHE A 371 4.18 -6.51 24.21
N MET A 372 3.48 -7.10 25.19
CA MET A 372 2.36 -6.46 25.89
C MET A 372 2.80 -5.21 26.67
N ILE A 373 3.96 -5.28 27.34
CA ILE A 373 4.51 -4.14 28.08
C ILE A 373 4.84 -2.99 27.11
N LEU A 374 5.51 -3.27 26.00
CA LEU A 374 5.81 -2.27 24.99
C LEU A 374 4.54 -1.61 24.45
N TYR A 375 3.53 -2.41 24.10
CA TYR A 375 2.25 -1.91 23.64
C TYR A 375 1.60 -0.95 24.66
N CYS A 376 1.65 -1.28 25.95
CA CYS A 376 0.99 -0.48 26.98
C CYS A 376 1.78 0.75 27.42
N LEU A 377 3.10 0.75 27.27
CA LEU A 377 3.97 1.87 27.63
C LEU A 377 4.08 2.91 26.51
N TYR A 378 3.83 2.52 25.27
CA TYR A 378 4.03 3.34 24.08
C TYR A 378 2.82 3.26 23.15
N ASP A 379 1.63 3.59 23.65
CA ASP A 379 0.40 3.62 22.85
C ASP A 379 0.49 4.58 21.65
N GLU A 380 1.22 5.69 21.76
CA GLU A 380 1.53 6.58 20.64
C GLU A 380 2.28 5.90 19.48
N ILE A 381 3.14 4.92 19.79
CA ILE A 381 3.93 4.18 18.79
C ILE A 381 3.13 2.98 18.26
N TRP A 382 2.15 2.49 19.04
CA TRP A 382 1.34 1.32 18.76
C TRP A 382 -0.16 1.70 18.83
N PRO A 383 -0.60 2.67 18.01
CA PRO A 383 -1.90 3.33 18.19
C PRO A 383 -3.09 2.38 18.02
N THR A 384 -2.87 1.26 17.33
CA THR A 384 -3.91 0.31 16.95
C THR A 384 -3.59 -1.11 17.41
N ILE A 385 -4.63 -1.89 17.65
CA ILE A 385 -4.50 -3.27 18.15
C ILE A 385 -3.76 -4.21 17.17
N ASN A 386 -3.70 -3.84 15.90
CA ASN A 386 -3.05 -4.63 14.85
C ASN A 386 -1.55 -4.84 15.08
N TYR A 387 -0.90 -3.90 15.76
CA TYR A 387 0.49 -4.05 16.16
C TYR A 387 0.69 -5.22 17.13
N PHE A 388 -0.36 -5.69 17.82
CA PHE A 388 -0.30 -6.87 18.70
C PHE A 388 -0.45 -8.22 18.00
N TYR A 389 -0.95 -8.26 16.77
CA TYR A 389 -1.15 -9.51 16.03
C TYR A 389 0.09 -10.39 15.87
N PRO A 390 1.33 -9.88 15.76
CA PRO A 390 2.54 -10.71 15.75
C PRO A 390 2.67 -11.65 16.96
N ALA A 391 2.06 -11.32 18.10
CA ALA A 391 2.10 -12.14 19.30
C ALA A 391 1.16 -13.37 19.26
N TYR A 392 0.17 -13.39 18.36
CA TYR A 392 -0.89 -14.40 18.34
C TYR A 392 -0.38 -15.85 18.18
N PRO A 393 0.50 -16.17 17.22
CA PRO A 393 1.03 -17.54 17.09
C PRO A 393 1.66 -18.04 18.39
N PHE A 394 2.30 -17.16 19.16
CA PHE A 394 2.96 -17.48 20.41
C PHE A 394 1.97 -17.65 21.56
N ILE A 395 0.90 -16.84 21.60
CA ILE A 395 -0.22 -17.04 22.53
C ILE A 395 -0.82 -18.43 22.31
N TYR A 396 -1.00 -18.86 21.07
CA TYR A 396 -1.51 -20.19 20.74
C TYR A 396 -0.57 -21.32 21.21
N ILE A 397 0.75 -21.13 21.15
CA ILE A 397 1.73 -22.04 21.75
C ILE A 397 1.53 -22.12 23.26
N LEU A 398 1.37 -20.99 23.96
CA LEU A 398 1.15 -20.98 25.41
C LEU A 398 -0.16 -21.69 25.79
N VAL A 399 -1.24 -21.48 25.04
CA VAL A 399 -2.51 -22.20 25.25
C VAL A 399 -2.30 -23.71 25.05
N GLY A 400 -1.59 -24.12 23.99
CA GLY A 400 -1.25 -25.52 23.77
C GLY A 400 -0.41 -26.13 24.90
N LEU A 401 0.57 -25.38 25.43
CA LEU A 401 1.37 -25.78 26.58
C LEU A 401 0.52 -25.95 27.85
N LEU A 402 -0.42 -25.02 28.09
CA LEU A 402 -1.36 -25.12 29.19
C LEU A 402 -2.22 -26.39 29.06
N VAL A 403 -2.80 -26.64 27.89
CA VAL A 403 -3.59 -27.85 27.61
C VAL A 403 -2.77 -29.12 27.87
N LYS A 404 -1.52 -29.17 27.37
CA LYS A 404 -0.60 -30.29 27.60
C LYS A 404 -0.34 -30.51 29.09
N LYS A 405 -0.04 -29.46 29.85
CA LYS A 405 0.21 -29.55 31.30
C LYS A 405 -1.04 -29.98 32.07
N CYS A 406 -2.22 -29.48 31.68
CA CYS A 406 -3.50 -29.90 32.26
C CYS A 406 -3.79 -31.39 32.03
N LYS A 407 -3.38 -31.99 30.90
CA LYS A 407 -3.52 -33.45 30.66
C LYS A 407 -2.67 -34.30 31.62
N GLY A 408 -1.54 -33.78 32.12
CA GLY A 408 -0.58 -34.54 32.93
C GLY A 408 -0.80 -34.51 34.45
N ALA A 409 -1.65 -33.63 34.98
CA ALA A 409 -1.84 -33.45 36.43
C ALA A 409 -2.83 -34.47 37.02
N ARG A 410 -2.44 -35.23 38.06
CA ARG A 410 -3.20 -36.40 38.58
C ARG A 410 -4.37 -36.13 39.55
N TYR A 411 -4.52 -34.95 40.19
CA TYR A 411 -5.42 -34.84 41.37
C TYR A 411 -6.45 -33.67 41.40
N GLY A 412 -6.60 -32.87 40.33
CA GLY A 412 -7.64 -31.81 40.21
C GLY A 412 -8.66 -32.04 39.08
N PHE A 413 -8.88 -33.32 38.76
CA PHE A 413 -8.84 -33.88 37.41
C PHE A 413 -10.00 -33.56 36.45
N ILE A 414 -11.20 -33.26 36.95
CA ILE A 414 -12.37 -33.05 36.07
C ILE A 414 -12.55 -31.57 35.75
N LYS A 415 -12.45 -30.67 36.75
CA LYS A 415 -12.72 -29.24 36.57
C LYS A 415 -11.75 -28.56 35.58
N LEU A 416 -10.44 -28.81 35.69
CA LEU A 416 -9.45 -28.16 34.80
C LEU A 416 -9.48 -28.70 33.38
N ARG A 417 -9.71 -30.01 33.21
CA ARG A 417 -9.82 -30.64 31.89
C ARG A 417 -11.10 -30.19 31.19
N SER A 418 -12.21 -30.09 31.93
CA SER A 418 -13.45 -29.48 31.46
C SER A 418 -13.24 -28.01 31.09
N ILE A 419 -12.48 -27.22 31.87
CA ILE A 419 -12.17 -25.83 31.52
C ILE A 419 -11.35 -25.74 30.23
N SER A 420 -10.29 -26.55 30.06
CA SER A 420 -9.48 -26.53 28.83
C SER A 420 -10.27 -26.98 27.60
N ILE A 421 -11.04 -28.07 27.73
CA ILE A 421 -11.91 -28.56 26.64
C ILE A 421 -13.00 -27.54 26.33
N PHE A 422 -13.62 -26.94 27.34
CA PHE A 422 -14.60 -25.88 27.19
C PHE A 422 -14.00 -24.65 26.52
N LEU A 423 -12.77 -24.25 26.87
CA LEU A 423 -12.11 -23.09 26.28
C LEU A 423 -11.77 -23.32 24.81
N VAL A 424 -11.24 -24.51 24.47
CA VAL A 424 -11.03 -24.90 23.07
C VAL A 424 -12.36 -24.97 22.33
N ALA A 425 -13.38 -25.62 22.89
CA ALA A 425 -14.71 -25.73 22.28
C ALA A 425 -15.35 -24.36 22.06
N LEU A 426 -15.18 -23.41 23.00
CA LEU A 426 -15.73 -22.07 22.88
C LEU A 426 -15.00 -21.26 21.82
N ILE A 427 -13.68 -21.40 21.70
CA ILE A 427 -12.92 -20.81 20.57
C ILE A 427 -13.38 -21.41 19.25
N LEU A 428 -13.50 -22.75 19.15
CA LEU A 428 -13.99 -23.44 17.96
C LEU A 428 -15.40 -22.98 17.57
N LEU A 429 -16.34 -22.97 18.53
CA LEU A 429 -17.72 -22.54 18.31
C LEU A 429 -17.80 -21.07 17.92
N SER A 430 -16.96 -20.21 18.50
CA SER A 430 -16.88 -18.80 18.12
C SER A 430 -16.39 -18.64 16.68
N GLY A 431 -15.35 -19.40 16.28
CA GLY A 431 -14.86 -19.44 14.90
C GLY A 431 -15.92 -19.95 13.92
N PHE A 432 -16.62 -21.05 14.23
CA PHE A 432 -17.67 -21.62 13.38
C PHE A 432 -18.91 -20.74 13.26
N TYR A 433 -19.40 -20.20 14.38
CA TYR A 433 -20.54 -19.28 14.38
C TYR A 433 -20.23 -18.04 13.55
N PHE A 434 -19.03 -17.49 13.72
CA PHE A 434 -18.58 -16.36 12.93
C PHE A 434 -18.47 -16.73 11.44
N CYS A 435 -17.91 -17.90 11.11
CA CYS A 435 -17.85 -18.42 9.75
C CYS A 435 -19.24 -18.45 9.11
N ARG A 436 -20.25 -18.94 9.83
CA ARG A 436 -21.65 -18.94 9.40
C ARG A 436 -22.19 -17.51 9.23
N SER A 437 -21.90 -16.61 10.17
CA SER A 437 -22.31 -15.20 10.08
C SER A 437 -21.67 -14.51 8.88
N SER A 438 -20.37 -14.68 8.66
CA SER A 438 -19.67 -14.19 7.47
C SER A 438 -20.26 -14.79 6.22
N ILE A 439 -20.54 -16.10 6.17
CA ILE A 439 -21.19 -16.72 5.01
C ILE A 439 -22.57 -16.08 4.76
N ASN A 440 -23.35 -15.82 5.81
CA ASN A 440 -24.66 -15.20 5.68
C ASN A 440 -24.56 -13.73 5.26
N THR A 441 -23.65 -12.94 5.84
CA THR A 441 -23.38 -11.56 5.41
C THR A 441 -22.82 -11.55 3.99
N VAL A 442 -21.87 -12.44 3.66
CA VAL A 442 -21.24 -12.62 2.33
C VAL A 442 -22.26 -13.07 1.27
N SER A 443 -23.27 -13.86 1.65
CA SER A 443 -24.35 -14.27 0.75
C SER A 443 -25.25 -13.12 0.30
N SER A 444 -25.24 -11.99 1.02
CA SER A 444 -25.94 -10.76 0.63
C SER A 444 -25.17 -9.89 -0.36
N PHE A 445 -23.90 -10.23 -0.63
CA PHE A 445 -23.12 -9.57 -1.67
C PHE A 445 -23.20 -10.41 -2.96
N ASP A 446 -23.74 -9.83 -4.03
CA ASP A 446 -23.81 -10.46 -5.36
C ASP A 446 -22.44 -10.50 -6.05
N ILE A 447 -21.50 -11.21 -5.44
CA ILE A 447 -20.09 -11.20 -5.83
C ILE A 447 -19.94 -12.25 -6.91
N GLY A 448 -19.66 -11.76 -8.12
CA GLY A 448 -19.58 -12.59 -9.31
C GLY A 448 -18.62 -13.78 -9.17
N SER A 449 -18.71 -14.70 -10.13
CA SER A 449 -18.09 -16.03 -10.06
C SER A 449 -16.60 -16.03 -9.68
N PHE A 450 -16.08 -17.16 -9.20
CA PHE A 450 -14.62 -17.37 -8.98
C PHE A 450 -13.77 -16.95 -10.19
N LYS A 451 -14.31 -17.11 -11.40
CA LYS A 451 -13.70 -16.64 -12.66
C LYS A 451 -13.35 -15.15 -12.63
N ASN A 452 -14.10 -14.35 -11.89
CA ASN A 452 -13.86 -12.92 -11.74
C ASN A 452 -12.58 -12.64 -10.93
N MET A 453 -12.11 -13.51 -10.03
CA MET A 453 -10.83 -13.27 -9.33
C MET A 453 -9.63 -13.16 -10.28
N PHE A 454 -9.66 -13.95 -11.36
CA PHE A 454 -8.64 -13.90 -12.41
C PHE A 454 -8.82 -12.71 -13.35
N ARG A 455 -9.94 -11.99 -13.23
CA ARG A 455 -10.31 -10.88 -14.10
C ARG A 455 -10.21 -9.51 -13.43
N LEU A 456 -10.52 -9.47 -12.13
CA LEU A 456 -10.37 -8.30 -11.29
C LEU A 456 -8.89 -7.95 -11.23
N LYS A 457 -8.62 -6.65 -11.29
CA LYS A 457 -7.28 -6.10 -11.20
C LYS A 457 -6.68 -6.42 -9.83
N GLY A 458 -5.43 -6.87 -9.82
CA GLY A 458 -4.72 -7.24 -8.59
C GLY A 458 -3.93 -6.11 -7.96
N TYR A 459 -4.07 -4.86 -8.42
CA TYR A 459 -3.31 -3.71 -7.96
C TYR A 459 -4.12 -2.40 -8.03
N SER A 460 -3.78 -1.40 -7.20
CA SER A 460 -4.41 -0.06 -7.25
C SER A 460 -3.38 1.05 -7.06
N HIS A 461 -3.65 2.19 -7.70
CA HIS A 461 -2.85 3.40 -7.60
C HIS A 461 -3.43 4.41 -6.60
N ALA A 462 -4.64 4.20 -6.07
CA ALA A 462 -5.32 5.24 -5.27
C ALA A 462 -4.61 5.56 -3.94
N CYS A 463 -3.90 4.60 -3.33
CA CYS A 463 -3.12 4.85 -2.11
C CYS A 463 -1.68 5.31 -2.38
N TYR A 464 -1.23 5.35 -3.64
CA TYR A 464 0.15 5.71 -3.96
C TYR A 464 0.27 7.21 -4.20
N SER A 465 0.70 7.95 -3.18
CA SER A 465 1.06 9.37 -3.32
C SER A 465 2.07 9.57 -4.45
N GLY A 466 3.02 8.64 -4.59
CA GLY A 466 4.01 8.53 -5.66
C GLY A 466 3.46 8.41 -7.09
N PHE A 467 2.27 7.84 -7.28
CA PHE A 467 1.64 7.72 -8.61
C PHE A 467 1.23 9.10 -9.12
N PHE A 468 0.62 9.89 -8.23
CA PHE A 468 0.22 11.27 -8.50
C PHE A 468 1.42 12.21 -8.63
N THR A 469 2.60 11.79 -8.17
CA THR A 469 3.82 12.60 -8.32
C THR A 469 4.64 12.21 -9.55
N HIS A 470 4.75 10.93 -9.96
CA HIS A 470 5.65 10.52 -11.05
C HIS A 470 4.98 10.13 -12.38
N ARG A 471 3.71 9.68 -12.41
CA ARG A 471 2.98 9.53 -13.71
C ARG A 471 2.21 10.77 -14.12
N ALA A 472 2.05 11.69 -13.18
CA ALA A 472 1.72 13.08 -13.46
C ALA A 472 2.54 13.59 -14.66
N PHE A 473 3.85 13.37 -14.72
CA PHE A 473 4.70 13.89 -15.81
C PHE A 473 4.25 13.57 -17.25
N ASN A 474 3.43 12.54 -17.50
CA ASN A 474 3.12 12.11 -18.86
C ASN A 474 1.64 12.34 -19.24
N ASP A 475 0.73 12.44 -18.27
CA ASP A 475 -0.72 12.52 -18.55
C ASP A 475 -1.24 13.94 -18.30
N ILE A 476 -1.70 14.65 -19.35
CA ILE A 476 -2.19 16.06 -19.28
C ILE A 476 -3.28 16.26 -18.22
N PHE A 477 -3.99 15.19 -17.86
CA PHE A 477 -5.07 15.21 -16.88
C PHE A 477 -4.56 15.05 -15.43
N ILE A 478 -3.53 14.21 -15.22
CA ILE A 478 -3.00 13.84 -13.90
C ILE A 478 -1.75 14.64 -13.53
N SER A 479 -1.06 15.25 -14.51
CA SER A 479 0.17 16.03 -14.32
C SER A 479 0.05 17.18 -13.34
N ASP A 480 -1.16 17.70 -13.21
CA ASP A 480 -1.52 18.76 -12.27
C ASP A 480 -1.60 18.31 -10.80
N GLY A 481 -1.40 17.01 -10.52
CA GLY A 481 -1.64 16.36 -9.23
C GLY A 481 -0.45 16.29 -8.26
N ARG A 482 0.70 16.93 -8.52
CA ARG A 482 1.76 17.04 -7.51
C ARG A 482 1.31 17.94 -6.37
N LEU A 483 0.77 17.31 -5.35
CA LEU A 483 0.86 17.80 -3.98
C LEU A 483 2.34 17.81 -3.63
N GLY A 484 2.91 19.01 -3.61
CA GLY A 484 3.74 19.34 -2.48
C GLY A 484 3.06 18.83 -1.23
N THR A 485 3.76 17.99 -0.47
CA THR A 485 3.41 17.55 0.90
C THR A 485 2.14 18.23 1.37
N LEU A 486 0.98 17.56 1.22
CA LEU A 486 -0.28 18.03 1.79
C LEU A 486 0.07 18.59 3.17
N GLU A 487 -0.27 19.85 3.47
CA GLU A 487 -0.04 20.32 4.84
C GLU A 487 -0.59 19.23 5.79
N PRO A 488 0.11 18.90 6.87
CA PRO A 488 -0.35 18.00 7.93
C PRO A 488 -1.88 17.92 8.14
N SER A 489 -2.52 19.08 8.19
CA SER A 489 -3.96 19.27 8.39
C SER A 489 -4.85 18.77 7.25
N HIS A 490 -4.31 18.63 6.04
CA HIS A 490 -4.97 18.11 4.85
C HIS A 490 -4.80 16.60 4.69
N GLU A 491 -3.75 16.01 5.28
CA GLU A 491 -3.63 14.55 5.42
C GLU A 491 -4.65 14.01 6.42
N GLU A 492 -4.93 14.69 7.54
CA GLU A 492 -5.97 14.27 8.48
C GLU A 492 -7.35 14.18 7.81
N VAL A 493 -7.75 15.18 7.01
CA VAL A 493 -9.00 15.15 6.25
C VAL A 493 -9.00 14.00 5.23
N PHE A 494 -7.86 13.66 4.64
CA PHE A 494 -7.70 12.55 3.71
C PHE A 494 -7.75 11.19 4.39
N TYR A 495 -7.09 11.05 5.54
CA TYR A 495 -7.12 9.84 6.34
C TYR A 495 -8.49 9.65 6.97
N ASP A 496 -9.19 10.71 7.35
CA ASP A 496 -10.59 10.67 7.80
C ASP A 496 -11.55 10.18 6.68
N VAL A 497 -11.34 10.63 5.43
CA VAL A 497 -12.03 10.13 4.22
C VAL A 497 -11.72 8.65 4.02
N LEU A 498 -10.44 8.29 4.06
CA LEU A 498 -10.02 6.91 3.90
C LEU A 498 -10.52 6.03 5.05
N GLU A 499 -10.51 6.51 6.28
CA GLU A 499 -10.92 5.85 7.52
C GLU A 499 -12.43 5.63 7.55
N ALA A 500 -13.22 6.63 7.16
CA ALA A 500 -14.66 6.50 6.93
C ALA A 500 -14.98 5.43 5.87
N TRP A 501 -14.08 5.26 4.89
CA TRP A 501 -14.15 4.24 3.85
C TRP A 501 -13.63 2.86 4.32
N PHE A 502 -12.56 2.81 5.11
CA PHE A 502 -11.96 1.59 5.67
C PHE A 502 -12.87 0.93 6.71
N PHE A 503 -13.53 1.73 7.54
CA PHE A 503 -14.50 1.26 8.53
C PHE A 503 -15.93 1.18 7.98
N SER A 504 -16.11 1.32 6.67
CA SER A 504 -17.38 1.02 6.01
C SER A 504 -17.63 -0.48 5.94
N ASP A 505 -18.16 -0.97 7.05
CA ASP A 505 -18.52 -2.36 7.17
C ASP A 505 -19.63 -2.72 6.14
N THR A 506 -19.22 -3.50 5.14
CA THR A 506 -19.94 -4.66 4.59
C THR A 506 -21.25 -4.44 3.81
N GLN A 507 -21.43 -3.35 3.07
CA GLN A 507 -22.49 -3.31 2.03
C GLN A 507 -22.01 -2.60 0.76
N ARG A 508 -22.20 -3.22 -0.41
CA ARG A 508 -22.01 -2.57 -1.72
C ARG A 508 -22.81 -1.27 -1.89
N MET A 509 -23.87 -1.09 -1.09
CA MET A 509 -24.63 0.16 -1.02
C MET A 509 -24.04 1.18 -0.04
N LYS A 510 -23.18 0.76 0.90
CA LYS A 510 -22.50 1.64 1.85
C LYS A 510 -21.28 2.34 1.26
N ASN A 511 -20.55 1.78 0.30
CA ASN A 511 -19.50 2.54 -0.43
C ASN A 511 -20.04 3.89 -0.95
N TRP A 512 -21.34 3.98 -1.27
CA TRP A 512 -22.03 5.21 -1.65
C TRP A 512 -22.49 6.08 -0.46
N GLU A 513 -22.79 5.49 0.71
CA GLU A 513 -23.00 6.23 1.98
C GLU A 513 -21.68 6.78 2.53
N ASP A 514 -20.54 6.14 2.24
CA ASP A 514 -19.24 6.67 2.60
C ASP A 514 -18.76 7.74 1.62
N ILE A 515 -19.30 7.82 0.40
CA ILE A 515 -19.16 9.05 -0.42
C ILE A 515 -19.73 10.26 0.34
N ASP A 516 -20.85 10.13 1.07
CA ASP A 516 -21.39 11.21 1.91
C ASP A 516 -20.45 11.57 3.07
N LYS A 517 -19.88 10.56 3.77
CA LYS A 517 -18.87 10.82 4.81
C LYS A 517 -17.62 11.47 4.23
N ASN A 518 -17.10 10.92 3.14
CA ASN A 518 -15.92 11.40 2.43
C ASN A 518 -16.14 12.82 1.90
N TYR A 519 -17.33 13.13 1.41
CA TYR A 519 -17.67 14.45 0.95
C TYR A 519 -17.80 15.47 2.10
N LYS A 520 -18.26 15.07 3.28
CA LYS A 520 -18.21 15.92 4.48
C LYS A 520 -16.79 16.31 4.85
N TYR A 521 -15.82 15.44 4.62
CA TYR A 521 -14.41 15.74 4.79
C TYR A 521 -13.86 16.58 3.63
N LEU A 522 -14.25 16.32 2.37
CA LEU A 522 -13.91 17.19 1.23
C LEU A 522 -14.29 18.65 1.50
N ARG A 523 -15.44 18.92 2.14
CA ARG A 523 -15.85 20.28 2.54
C ARG A 523 -14.89 20.98 3.50
N LYS A 524 -14.06 20.23 4.24
CA LYS A 524 -13.03 20.78 5.14
C LYS A 524 -11.73 21.11 4.40
N ALA A 525 -11.49 20.53 3.22
CA ALA A 525 -10.31 20.82 2.42
C ALA A 525 -10.37 22.26 1.86
N LYS A 526 -9.21 22.91 1.69
CA LYS A 526 -9.11 24.18 0.97
C LYS A 526 -9.66 24.00 -0.45
N ARG A 527 -10.45 24.97 -0.94
CA ARG A 527 -11.10 24.93 -2.26
C ARG A 527 -10.14 24.56 -3.41
N ARG A 528 -8.90 25.09 -3.37
CA ARG A 528 -7.83 24.78 -4.34
C ARG A 528 -7.45 23.29 -4.43
N SER A 529 -7.71 22.51 -3.37
CA SER A 529 -7.35 21.09 -3.27
C SER A 529 -8.52 20.16 -3.64
N HIS A 530 -9.75 20.67 -3.74
CA HIS A 530 -10.94 19.86 -4.04
C HIS A 530 -10.82 19.04 -5.33
N PRO A 531 -10.30 19.59 -6.45
CA PRO A 531 -10.10 18.81 -7.68
C PRO A 531 -9.28 17.53 -7.46
N ILE A 532 -8.17 17.63 -6.74
CA ILE A 532 -7.24 16.52 -6.50
C ILE A 532 -7.92 15.44 -5.66
N TYR A 533 -8.62 15.82 -4.60
CA TYR A 533 -9.34 14.85 -3.79
C TYR A 533 -10.49 14.19 -4.55
N CYS A 534 -11.14 14.93 -5.45
CA CYS A 534 -12.17 14.40 -6.32
C CYS A 534 -11.61 13.37 -7.31
N ILE A 535 -10.44 13.62 -7.93
CA ILE A 535 -9.74 12.63 -8.75
C ILE A 535 -9.42 11.37 -7.94
N ARG A 536 -8.87 11.52 -6.73
CA ARG A 536 -8.59 10.37 -5.85
C ARG A 536 -9.84 9.58 -5.50
N LEU A 537 -10.92 10.27 -5.11
CA LEU A 537 -12.21 9.65 -4.85
C LEU A 537 -12.73 8.92 -6.09
N GLY A 538 -12.53 9.51 -7.27
CA GLY A 538 -12.87 8.90 -8.54
C GLY A 538 -12.10 7.62 -8.83
N ILE A 539 -10.78 7.58 -8.62
CA ILE A 539 -9.96 6.35 -8.81
C ILE A 539 -10.49 5.24 -7.92
N THR A 540 -10.78 5.57 -6.67
CA THR A 540 -11.33 4.66 -5.69
C THR A 540 -12.71 4.11 -6.10
N ILE A 541 -13.61 4.98 -6.60
CA ILE A 541 -14.90 4.54 -7.17
C ILE A 541 -14.67 3.63 -8.38
N GLY A 542 -13.77 4.03 -9.28
CA GLY A 542 -13.42 3.30 -10.49
C GLY A 542 -12.90 1.90 -10.22
N ASP A 543 -12.18 1.66 -9.11
CA ASP A 543 -11.63 0.32 -8.81
C ASP A 543 -12.76 -0.66 -8.50
N GLY A 544 -13.84 -0.17 -7.85
CA GLY A 544 -15.02 -0.94 -7.48
C GLY A 544 -16.12 -1.04 -8.55
N LEU A 545 -15.99 -0.39 -9.71
CA LEU A 545 -17.05 -0.38 -10.72
C LEU A 545 -17.33 -1.76 -11.35
N HIS A 546 -18.58 -2.12 -11.55
CA HIS A 546 -19.00 -3.24 -12.39
C HIS A 546 -20.15 -2.80 -13.30
N LYS A 547 -20.58 -3.68 -14.20
CA LYS A 547 -21.65 -3.41 -15.16
C LYS A 547 -22.93 -2.94 -14.48
N GLU A 548 -23.21 -3.44 -13.28
CA GLU A 548 -24.40 -3.11 -12.50
C GLU A 548 -24.27 -1.78 -11.76
N THR A 549 -23.05 -1.40 -11.34
CA THR A 549 -22.84 -0.19 -10.52
C THR A 549 -22.57 1.06 -11.36
N ILE A 550 -22.05 0.91 -12.58
CA ILE A 550 -21.78 2.04 -13.47
C ILE A 550 -23.05 2.83 -13.80
N ALA A 551 -24.20 2.15 -13.89
CA ALA A 551 -25.50 2.76 -14.15
C ALA A 551 -26.00 3.66 -12.99
N MET A 552 -25.59 3.37 -11.76
CA MET A 552 -26.01 4.14 -10.57
C MET A 552 -25.14 5.38 -10.34
N MET A 553 -23.98 5.42 -10.96
CA MET A 553 -22.92 6.36 -10.65
C MET A 553 -23.29 7.82 -10.94
N PRO A 554 -23.91 8.19 -12.09
CA PRO A 554 -24.23 9.59 -12.36
C PRO A 554 -25.21 10.18 -11.35
N LEU A 555 -26.25 9.42 -11.02
CA LEU A 555 -27.24 9.83 -10.02
C LEU A 555 -26.58 10.07 -8.66
N LYS A 556 -25.66 9.19 -8.26
CA LYS A 556 -24.99 9.28 -6.97
C LYS A 556 -23.99 10.44 -6.92
N ILE A 557 -23.15 10.61 -7.94
CA ILE A 557 -22.22 11.75 -8.01
C ILE A 557 -22.99 13.06 -7.93
N LYS A 558 -24.06 13.20 -8.73
CA LYS A 558 -24.91 14.40 -8.73
C LYS A 558 -25.58 14.68 -7.38
N THR A 559 -25.89 13.63 -6.61
CA THR A 559 -26.52 13.79 -5.29
C THR A 559 -25.55 14.33 -4.24
N PHE A 560 -24.27 13.94 -4.32
CA PHE A 560 -23.32 14.16 -3.23
C PHE A 560 -22.27 15.22 -3.54
N ILE A 561 -21.98 15.49 -4.80
CA ILE A 561 -20.85 16.31 -5.22
C ILE A 561 -21.39 17.51 -5.98
N ASN A 562 -20.89 18.71 -5.68
CA ASN A 562 -21.23 19.89 -6.46
C ASN A 562 -20.84 19.71 -7.92
N ASP A 563 -21.66 20.20 -8.84
CA ASP A 563 -21.46 20.10 -10.29
C ASP A 563 -20.07 20.62 -10.72
N GLU A 564 -19.55 21.66 -10.05
CA GLU A 564 -18.20 22.21 -10.30
C GLU A 564 -17.06 21.19 -10.15
N TYR A 565 -17.26 20.10 -9.39
CA TYR A 565 -16.25 19.06 -9.15
C TYR A 565 -16.52 17.72 -9.85
N HIS A 566 -17.64 17.58 -10.56
CA HIS A 566 -17.92 16.35 -11.32
C HIS A 566 -16.79 15.98 -12.29
N PRO A 567 -16.21 16.90 -13.09
CA PRO A 567 -15.18 16.54 -14.06
C PRO A 567 -14.02 15.76 -13.43
N PHE A 568 -13.56 16.20 -12.26
CA PHE A 568 -12.46 15.60 -11.52
C PHE A 568 -12.76 14.20 -11.02
N ILE A 569 -13.98 13.95 -10.55
CA ILE A 569 -14.39 12.61 -10.13
C ILE A 569 -14.43 11.67 -11.33
N TYR A 570 -15.06 12.08 -12.43
CA TYR A 570 -15.15 11.26 -13.63
C TYR A 570 -13.78 10.96 -14.24
N GLU A 571 -12.86 11.91 -14.19
CA GLU A 571 -11.47 11.69 -14.56
C GLU A 571 -10.81 10.60 -13.71
N GLY A 572 -10.92 10.71 -12.39
CA GLY A 572 -10.45 9.67 -11.47
C GLY A 572 -11.03 8.29 -11.79
N ILE A 573 -12.33 8.24 -12.06
CA ILE A 573 -13.03 7.00 -12.40
C ILE A 573 -12.50 6.44 -13.71
N ALA A 574 -12.33 7.27 -14.74
CA ALA A 574 -11.77 6.87 -16.02
C ALA A 574 -10.37 6.28 -15.89
N ILE A 575 -9.51 6.91 -15.07
CA ILE A 575 -8.14 6.45 -14.78
C ILE A 575 -8.18 5.03 -14.20
N SER A 576 -8.97 4.80 -13.16
CA SER A 576 -9.04 3.48 -12.55
C SER A 576 -9.72 2.46 -13.48
N TYR A 577 -10.86 2.82 -14.08
CA TYR A 577 -11.63 1.92 -14.94
C TYR A 577 -10.80 1.41 -16.12
N CYS A 578 -10.06 2.29 -16.79
CA CYS A 578 -9.24 1.91 -17.94
C CYS A 578 -7.97 1.14 -17.52
N ASN A 579 -7.51 1.27 -16.27
CA ASN A 579 -6.38 0.49 -15.75
C ASN A 579 -6.73 -0.97 -15.39
N ARG A 580 -7.93 -1.45 -15.72
CA ARG A 580 -8.31 -2.87 -15.59
C ARG A 580 -7.64 -3.74 -16.66
N LEU A 581 -7.94 -5.04 -16.61
CA LEU A 581 -7.61 -5.96 -17.68
C LEU A 581 -8.16 -5.43 -19.01
N TYR A 582 -7.26 -5.29 -19.98
CA TYR A 582 -7.52 -4.65 -21.27
C TYR A 582 -8.77 -5.19 -21.97
N GLU A 583 -8.94 -6.52 -22.03
CA GLU A 583 -10.10 -7.19 -22.63
C GLU A 583 -11.44 -6.88 -21.95
N GLU A 584 -11.45 -6.47 -20.68
CA GLU A 584 -12.67 -6.06 -19.98
C GLU A 584 -13.02 -4.63 -20.30
N VAL A 585 -12.01 -3.76 -20.31
CA VAL A 585 -12.14 -2.36 -20.72
C VAL A 585 -12.75 -2.33 -22.12
N LEU A 586 -12.11 -3.01 -23.08
CA LEU A 586 -12.59 -3.07 -24.47
C LEU A 586 -14.02 -3.56 -24.58
N ARG A 587 -14.38 -4.68 -23.95
CA ARG A 587 -15.77 -5.17 -23.96
C ARG A 587 -16.75 -4.16 -23.37
N GLY A 588 -16.34 -3.37 -22.38
CA GLY A 588 -17.14 -2.27 -21.84
C GLY A 588 -17.47 -1.22 -22.90
N PHE A 589 -16.47 -0.75 -23.65
CA PHE A 589 -16.67 0.21 -24.74
C PHE A 589 -17.41 -0.42 -25.93
N GLU A 590 -17.03 -1.62 -26.39
CA GLU A 590 -17.68 -2.31 -27.52
C GLU A 590 -19.16 -2.63 -27.25
N SER A 591 -19.53 -2.87 -25.98
CA SER A 591 -20.94 -3.10 -25.60
C SER A 591 -21.76 -1.81 -25.41
N GLY A 592 -21.14 -0.64 -25.62
CA GLY A 592 -21.76 0.67 -25.37
C GLY A 592 -22.08 0.92 -23.90
N LEU A 593 -21.39 0.23 -22.97
CA LEU A 593 -21.65 0.38 -21.54
C LEU A 593 -21.26 1.79 -21.05
N ILE A 594 -20.15 2.30 -21.58
CA ILE A 594 -19.61 3.63 -21.23
C ILE A 594 -20.54 4.71 -21.79
N ASP A 595 -20.82 4.66 -23.09
CA ASP A 595 -21.69 5.62 -23.77
C ASP A 595 -23.11 5.67 -23.20
N ARG A 596 -23.62 4.54 -22.67
CA ARG A 596 -24.96 4.48 -22.10
C ARG A 596 -25.08 5.16 -20.73
N TYR A 597 -24.03 5.11 -19.92
CA TYR A 597 -24.14 5.42 -18.50
C TYR A 597 -23.23 6.57 -18.04
N ILE A 598 -22.23 6.93 -18.81
CA ILE A 598 -21.41 8.11 -18.52
C ILE A 598 -22.04 9.30 -19.24
N PRO A 599 -22.28 10.44 -18.57
CA PRO A 599 -22.76 11.64 -19.23
C PRO A 599 -21.82 12.07 -20.36
N ASP A 600 -22.40 12.51 -21.48
CA ASP A 600 -21.66 12.83 -22.71
C ASP A 600 -20.50 13.80 -22.47
N GLU A 601 -20.71 14.76 -21.58
CA GLU A 601 -19.75 15.79 -21.21
C GLU A 601 -18.52 15.30 -20.44
N PHE A 602 -18.50 14.02 -20.04
CA PHE A 602 -17.38 13.37 -19.34
C PHE A 602 -16.80 12.18 -20.11
N LEU A 603 -17.35 11.82 -21.27
CA LEU A 603 -16.87 10.67 -22.07
C LEU A 603 -15.42 10.84 -22.52
N HIS A 604 -14.96 12.08 -22.73
CA HIS A 604 -13.59 12.36 -23.17
C HIS A 604 -12.53 11.83 -22.19
N TYR A 605 -12.78 11.85 -20.88
CA TYR A 605 -11.86 11.28 -19.89
C TYR A 605 -11.69 9.77 -20.09
N PHE A 606 -12.78 9.06 -20.35
CA PHE A 606 -12.77 7.60 -20.55
C PHE A 606 -12.07 7.23 -21.86
N TYR A 607 -12.37 7.95 -22.95
CA TYR A 607 -11.74 7.70 -24.23
C TYR A 607 -10.26 8.09 -24.28
N ALA A 608 -9.85 9.14 -23.56
CA ALA A 608 -8.42 9.45 -23.38
C ALA A 608 -7.70 8.33 -22.63
N GLN A 609 -8.25 7.89 -21.48
CA GLN A 609 -7.63 6.81 -20.72
C GLN A 609 -7.64 5.47 -21.48
N LEU A 610 -8.64 5.21 -22.32
CA LEU A 610 -8.64 4.07 -23.24
C LEU A 610 -7.52 4.18 -24.29
N GLY A 611 -7.36 5.35 -24.92
CA GLY A 611 -6.31 5.62 -25.90
C GLY A 611 -4.92 5.33 -25.33
N ARG A 612 -4.67 5.77 -24.10
CA ARG A 612 -3.47 5.45 -23.33
C ARG A 612 -3.24 3.95 -23.20
N ARG A 613 -4.26 3.21 -22.78
CA ARG A 613 -4.16 1.75 -22.58
C ARG A 613 -3.92 0.99 -23.88
N ILE A 614 -4.44 1.50 -24.99
CA ILE A 614 -4.16 0.96 -26.33
C ILE A 614 -2.68 1.19 -26.66
N CYS A 615 -2.12 2.38 -26.40
CA CYS A 615 -0.68 2.64 -26.59
C CYS A 615 0.18 1.69 -25.74
N GLU A 616 -0.10 1.57 -24.44
CA GLU A 616 0.63 0.69 -23.52
C GLU A 616 0.57 -0.79 -23.98
N ARG A 617 -0.57 -1.24 -24.52
CA ARG A 617 -0.75 -2.62 -25.02
C ARG A 617 0.06 -2.90 -26.29
N TYR A 618 0.13 -1.93 -27.20
CA TYR A 618 0.80 -2.05 -28.49
C TYR A 618 2.20 -1.40 -28.48
N LYS A 619 2.84 -1.35 -27.31
CA LYS A 619 4.18 -0.82 -27.14
C LYS A 619 5.17 -1.55 -28.07
N GLY A 620 5.87 -0.79 -28.92
CA GLY A 620 6.75 -1.32 -29.96
C GLY A 620 6.07 -1.75 -31.26
N ASN A 621 4.74 -1.63 -31.38
CA ASN A 621 4.01 -1.78 -32.65
C ASN A 621 2.86 -0.78 -32.73
N TYR A 622 3.20 0.51 -32.79
CA TYR A 622 2.23 1.60 -32.70
C TYR A 622 1.28 1.68 -33.89
N ILE A 623 1.69 1.20 -35.08
CA ILE A 623 0.80 1.10 -36.25
C ILE A 623 -0.41 0.22 -35.92
N GLN A 624 -0.17 -0.94 -35.30
CA GLN A 624 -1.25 -1.83 -34.89
C GLN A 624 -2.16 -1.17 -33.84
N GLY A 625 -1.57 -0.38 -32.93
CA GLY A 625 -2.31 0.46 -31.98
C GLY A 625 -3.22 1.47 -32.68
N ILE A 626 -2.71 2.21 -33.67
CA ILE A 626 -3.49 3.17 -34.46
C ILE A 626 -4.64 2.47 -35.19
N MET A 627 -4.35 1.38 -35.92
CA MET A 627 -5.38 0.58 -36.60
C MET A 627 -6.48 0.11 -35.65
N PHE A 628 -6.14 -0.09 -34.37
CA PHE A 628 -7.10 -0.43 -33.34
C PHE A 628 -7.94 0.77 -32.90
N LEU A 629 -7.34 1.96 -32.72
CA LEU A 629 -8.07 3.21 -32.42
C LEU A 629 -9.10 3.54 -33.51
N GLU A 630 -8.77 3.31 -34.78
CA GLU A 630 -9.65 3.60 -35.93
C GLU A 630 -10.96 2.78 -35.93
N LYS A 631 -11.07 1.75 -35.09
CA LYS A 631 -12.30 0.96 -34.94
C LYS A 631 -13.38 1.67 -34.11
N PHE A 632 -12.99 2.68 -33.33
CA PHE A 632 -13.92 3.45 -32.49
C PHE A 632 -14.59 4.58 -33.30
N PRO A 633 -15.76 5.07 -32.85
CA PRO A 633 -16.44 6.20 -33.50
C PRO A 633 -15.55 7.43 -33.64
N LYS A 634 -15.62 8.11 -34.79
CA LYS A 634 -14.77 9.25 -35.14
C LYS A 634 -14.87 10.42 -34.16
N GLU A 635 -16.03 10.62 -33.55
CA GLU A 635 -16.27 11.67 -32.56
C GLU A 635 -15.39 11.54 -31.30
N TYR A 636 -14.90 10.34 -31.00
CA TYR A 636 -14.00 10.09 -29.87
C TYR A 636 -12.51 10.02 -30.26
N HIS A 637 -12.20 10.07 -31.55
CA HIS A 637 -10.81 10.03 -32.05
C HIS A 637 -9.92 11.12 -31.44
N PRO A 638 -10.36 12.38 -31.28
CA PRO A 638 -9.54 13.40 -30.62
C PRO A 638 -9.05 12.96 -29.23
N TYR A 639 -9.94 12.39 -28.42
CA TYR A 639 -9.62 11.95 -27.06
C TYR A 639 -8.74 10.70 -27.05
N LEU A 640 -9.07 9.72 -27.91
CA LEU A 640 -8.30 8.50 -28.10
C LEU A 640 -6.85 8.80 -28.52
N TYR A 641 -6.66 9.70 -29.50
CA TYR A 641 -5.34 10.11 -29.96
C TYR A 641 -4.57 10.86 -28.88
N LEU A 642 -5.23 11.79 -28.18
CA LEU A 642 -4.64 12.52 -27.06
C LEU A 642 -4.03 11.56 -26.03
N GLY A 643 -4.83 10.63 -25.52
CA GLY A 643 -4.36 9.65 -24.54
C GLY A 643 -3.36 8.65 -25.10
N PHE A 644 -3.48 8.26 -26.38
CA PHE A 644 -2.49 7.39 -27.03
C PHE A 644 -1.12 8.07 -27.05
N THR A 645 -1.06 9.34 -27.46
CA THR A 645 0.22 10.09 -27.53
C THR A 645 0.82 10.44 -26.18
N SER A 646 -0.01 10.62 -25.15
CA SER A 646 0.45 10.93 -23.80
C SER A 646 1.28 9.82 -23.15
N SER A 647 1.18 8.60 -23.70
CA SER A 647 1.80 7.40 -23.13
C SER A 647 3.21 7.12 -23.66
N PHE A 648 3.65 7.86 -24.68
CA PHE A 648 4.98 7.68 -25.25
C PHE A 648 6.08 8.29 -24.37
N SER A 649 7.26 7.66 -24.36
CA SER A 649 8.51 8.32 -23.99
C SER A 649 8.99 9.27 -25.09
N TYR A 650 10.00 10.09 -24.78
CA TYR A 650 10.63 10.98 -25.78
C TYR A 650 11.17 10.20 -26.98
N GLU A 651 11.87 9.10 -26.74
CA GLU A 651 12.43 8.24 -27.79
C GLU A 651 11.34 7.59 -28.63
N GLU A 652 10.26 7.14 -27.98
CA GLU A 652 9.13 6.51 -28.64
C GLU A 652 8.36 7.51 -29.51
N LEU A 653 8.26 8.79 -29.12
CA LEU A 653 7.69 9.85 -29.96
C LEU A 653 8.54 10.12 -31.20
N ILE A 654 9.87 10.15 -31.06
CA ILE A 654 10.77 10.32 -32.21
C ILE A 654 10.59 9.14 -33.16
N GLU A 655 10.64 7.91 -32.65
CA GLU A 655 10.43 6.71 -33.47
C GLU A 655 9.07 6.78 -34.19
N PHE A 656 8.01 7.11 -33.45
CA PHE A 656 6.65 7.22 -33.98
C PHE A 656 6.52 8.25 -35.10
N LEU A 657 7.13 9.43 -34.94
CA LEU A 657 7.09 10.51 -35.95
C LEU A 657 7.90 10.21 -37.21
N HIS A 658 8.78 9.21 -37.18
CA HIS A 658 9.58 8.75 -38.33
C HIS A 658 9.05 7.46 -38.96
N ILE A 659 7.85 6.98 -38.57
CA ILE A 659 7.24 5.80 -39.19
C ILE A 659 6.85 6.14 -40.64
N ASP A 660 7.60 5.59 -41.60
CA ASP A 660 7.29 5.69 -43.02
C ASP A 660 6.18 4.70 -43.43
N GLY A 661 5.33 5.11 -44.39
CA GLY A 661 4.45 4.20 -45.11
C GLY A 661 3.04 3.96 -44.54
N TYR A 662 2.63 4.67 -43.47
CA TYR A 662 1.26 4.63 -42.97
C TYR A 662 0.64 6.04 -42.92
N PRO A 663 -0.58 6.26 -43.46
CA PRO A 663 -1.24 7.56 -43.36
C PRO A 663 -1.68 7.80 -41.90
N ILE A 664 -0.89 8.57 -41.17
CA ILE A 664 -1.20 8.95 -39.78
C ILE A 664 -2.17 10.13 -39.81
N ASN A 665 -3.22 10.06 -38.98
CA ASN A 665 -4.18 11.15 -38.83
C ASN A 665 -3.46 12.46 -38.43
N PRO A 666 -3.69 13.60 -39.10
CA PRO A 666 -3.02 14.86 -38.78
C PRO A 666 -3.18 15.31 -37.31
N LEU A 667 -4.31 15.00 -36.68
CA LEU A 667 -4.55 15.33 -35.28
C LEU A 667 -3.65 14.52 -34.34
N LEU A 668 -3.42 13.24 -34.66
CA LEU A 668 -2.49 12.39 -33.91
C LEU A 668 -1.06 12.93 -34.00
N ILE A 669 -0.62 13.38 -35.19
CA ILE A 669 0.69 14.01 -35.38
C ILE A 669 0.81 15.31 -34.58
N ARG A 670 -0.23 16.15 -34.57
CA ARG A 670 -0.27 17.38 -33.76
C ARG A 670 -0.05 17.09 -32.27
N TYR A 671 -0.76 16.10 -31.72
CA TYR A 671 -0.56 15.69 -30.33
C TYR A 671 0.85 15.12 -30.10
N SER A 672 1.38 14.33 -31.03
CA SER A 672 2.76 13.83 -30.94
C SER A 672 3.79 14.96 -30.87
N TYR A 673 3.64 16.03 -31.67
CA TYR A 673 4.54 17.19 -31.57
C TYR A 673 4.35 17.99 -30.29
N PHE A 674 3.12 18.11 -29.77
CA PHE A 674 2.88 18.69 -28.45
C PHE A 674 3.63 17.92 -27.36
N TYR A 675 3.49 16.60 -27.29
CA TYR A 675 4.20 15.79 -26.30
C TYR A 675 5.72 15.73 -26.55
N LEU A 676 6.16 15.78 -27.81
CA LEU A 676 7.59 15.83 -28.14
C LEU A 676 8.20 17.12 -27.55
N GLY A 677 7.52 18.26 -27.74
CA GLY A 677 7.90 19.52 -27.13
C GLY A 677 7.84 19.48 -25.60
N LYS A 678 6.83 18.84 -25.01
CA LYS A 678 6.71 18.66 -23.55
C LYS A 678 7.96 18.01 -22.95
N TYR A 679 8.49 16.96 -23.57
CA TYR A 679 9.65 16.24 -23.06
C TYR A 679 11.00 16.87 -23.45
N PHE A 680 11.00 18.04 -24.09
CA PHE A 680 12.24 18.73 -24.52
C PHE A 680 13.25 18.86 -23.37
N TRP A 681 12.81 19.24 -22.17
CA TRP A 681 13.70 19.50 -21.05
C TRP A 681 14.34 18.23 -20.46
N GLY A 682 13.57 17.17 -20.30
CA GLY A 682 14.08 15.87 -19.81
C GLY A 682 15.11 15.23 -20.74
N GLY A 683 15.02 15.48 -22.06
CA GLY A 683 16.06 15.12 -23.02
C GLY A 683 17.26 16.09 -23.04
N CYS A 684 17.11 17.27 -22.41
CA CYS A 684 18.04 18.39 -22.49
C CYS A 684 18.77 18.75 -21.18
N GLU A 685 18.77 17.89 -20.15
CA GLU A 685 19.38 18.14 -18.82
C GLU A 685 20.87 18.61 -18.84
N ASN A 686 21.53 18.71 -20.00
CA ASN A 686 22.89 19.25 -20.17
C ASN A 686 23.10 20.21 -21.37
N TYR A 687 22.05 20.73 -22.03
CA TYR A 687 22.25 21.43 -23.31
C TYR A 687 22.24 22.99 -23.22
N PRO A 688 23.19 23.67 -23.91
CA PRO A 688 23.29 25.12 -23.94
C PRO A 688 22.15 25.80 -24.71
N PRO A 689 22.00 27.13 -24.55
CA PRO A 689 21.00 27.98 -25.22
C PRO A 689 20.74 27.77 -26.72
N GLU A 690 21.76 27.33 -27.45
CA GLU A 690 21.69 27.04 -28.88
C GLU A 690 20.70 25.90 -29.23
N CYS A 691 20.37 25.05 -28.26
CA CYS A 691 19.60 23.82 -28.49
C CYS A 691 18.12 24.03 -28.76
N LEU A 692 17.45 24.98 -28.10
CA LEU A 692 16.03 25.24 -28.36
C LEU A 692 15.79 25.70 -29.82
N LYS A 693 16.68 26.56 -30.33
CA LYS A 693 16.60 27.05 -31.71
C LYS A 693 16.88 25.94 -32.72
N SER A 694 17.88 25.10 -32.45
CA SER A 694 18.18 23.93 -33.28
C SER A 694 17.03 22.92 -33.27
N TYR A 695 16.41 22.74 -32.10
CA TYR A 695 15.29 21.83 -31.89
C TYR A 695 14.04 22.27 -32.66
N ILE A 696 13.62 23.53 -32.52
CA ILE A 696 12.45 24.06 -33.26
C ILE A 696 12.69 24.02 -34.77
N LYS A 697 13.92 24.23 -35.25
CA LYS A 697 14.26 24.12 -36.68
C LYS A 697 14.09 22.72 -37.26
N GLN A 698 14.12 21.67 -36.44
CA GLN A 698 13.90 20.29 -36.87
C GLN A 698 12.41 19.92 -36.91
N VAL A 699 11.55 20.74 -36.31
CA VAL A 699 10.09 20.54 -36.35
C VAL A 699 9.57 21.03 -37.70
N PRO A 700 8.74 20.23 -38.42
CA PRO A 700 8.12 20.70 -39.66
C PRO A 700 7.27 21.94 -39.40
N GLU A 701 7.32 22.90 -40.32
CA GLU A 701 6.71 24.24 -40.15
C GLU A 701 5.24 24.19 -39.70
N GLY A 702 4.46 23.23 -40.22
CA GLY A 702 3.05 23.03 -39.86
C GLY A 702 2.76 22.54 -38.44
N TYR A 703 3.80 22.15 -37.67
CA TYR A 703 3.68 21.64 -36.29
C TYR A 703 4.54 22.41 -35.27
N VAL A 704 5.22 23.48 -35.70
CA VAL A 704 6.05 24.32 -34.82
C VAL A 704 5.22 24.87 -33.66
N ARG A 705 3.99 25.27 -33.92
CA ARG A 705 3.07 25.82 -32.92
C ARG A 705 2.79 24.81 -31.79
N GLU A 706 2.36 23.60 -32.14
CA GLU A 706 2.04 22.54 -31.17
C GLU A 706 3.27 22.12 -30.38
N CYS A 707 4.43 22.01 -31.04
CA CYS A 707 5.69 21.74 -30.36
C CYS A 707 6.06 22.84 -29.36
N VAL A 708 5.94 24.12 -29.74
CA VAL A 708 6.21 25.24 -28.84
C VAL A 708 5.22 25.26 -27.67
N TRP A 709 3.93 24.99 -27.89
CA TRP A 709 2.96 24.82 -26.80
C TRP A 709 3.41 23.74 -25.80
N GLY A 710 3.84 22.59 -26.32
CA GLY A 710 4.42 21.51 -25.55
C GLY A 710 5.62 21.94 -24.72
N ILE A 711 6.58 22.63 -25.33
CA ILE A 711 7.80 23.13 -24.67
C ILE A 711 7.42 24.02 -23.49
N ILE A 712 6.56 25.02 -23.69
CA ILE A 712 6.14 25.92 -22.60
C ILE A 712 5.44 25.16 -21.48
N TYR A 713 4.62 24.17 -21.83
CA TYR A 713 3.93 23.34 -20.86
C TYR A 713 4.88 22.43 -20.07
N GLY A 714 5.85 21.79 -20.73
CA GLY A 714 6.89 20.99 -20.07
C GLY A 714 7.75 21.82 -19.12
N PHE A 715 8.23 22.98 -19.57
CA PHE A 715 8.93 23.95 -18.72
C PHE A 715 8.10 24.34 -17.49
N TYR A 716 6.81 24.57 -17.69
CA TYR A 716 5.90 24.90 -16.61
C TYR A 716 5.77 23.77 -15.58
N GLU A 717 5.64 22.52 -16.03
CA GLU A 717 5.62 21.36 -15.13
C GLU A 717 6.94 21.19 -14.36
N ASP A 718 8.09 21.37 -15.03
CA ASP A 718 9.42 21.16 -14.44
C ASP A 718 9.82 22.26 -13.44
N PHE A 719 9.58 23.54 -13.76
CA PHE A 719 9.82 24.65 -12.82
C PHE A 719 8.91 24.56 -11.60
N TYR A 720 7.66 24.16 -11.81
CA TYR A 720 6.74 23.91 -10.72
C TYR A 720 7.24 22.76 -9.81
N PHE A 721 7.87 21.74 -10.41
CA PHE A 721 8.41 20.58 -9.70
C PHE A 721 9.66 20.88 -8.85
N LEU A 722 10.58 21.69 -9.36
CA LEU A 722 11.91 21.83 -8.73
C LEU A 722 11.92 22.68 -7.46
N GLU A 723 11.02 23.66 -7.31
CA GLU A 723 11.33 24.75 -6.37
C GLU A 723 10.36 25.01 -5.18
N TYR A 724 9.02 24.92 -5.24
CA TYR A 724 8.20 25.48 -4.12
C TYR A 724 6.81 24.88 -3.87
N ASN A 725 6.50 24.60 -2.59
CA ASN A 725 5.26 23.94 -2.15
C ASN A 725 4.11 24.85 -1.67
N ASP A 726 4.25 26.17 -1.49
CA ASP A 726 3.19 26.89 -0.73
C ASP A 726 2.84 28.37 -1.01
N ALA A 727 3.40 29.06 -2.01
CA ALA A 727 3.08 30.49 -2.20
C ALA A 727 2.01 30.76 -3.28
N LYS A 728 1.04 31.65 -2.97
CA LYS A 728 0.02 32.16 -3.91
C LYS A 728 0.62 32.91 -5.12
N ASP A 729 1.80 33.51 -4.96
CA ASP A 729 2.49 34.29 -5.99
C ASP A 729 3.29 33.43 -7.00
N PHE A 730 3.23 32.10 -6.85
CA PHE A 730 4.15 31.18 -7.50
C PHE A 730 3.91 30.99 -9.01
N VAL A 731 2.66 30.93 -9.46
CA VAL A 731 2.39 30.70 -10.89
C VAL A 731 2.94 31.84 -11.74
N ILE A 732 2.85 33.08 -11.26
CA ILE A 732 3.42 34.26 -11.92
C ILE A 732 4.94 34.20 -11.93
N GLN A 733 5.55 33.83 -10.80
CA GLN A 733 7.00 33.71 -10.70
C GLN A 733 7.54 32.64 -11.67
N VAL A 734 6.91 31.46 -11.70
CA VAL A 734 7.27 30.37 -12.62
C VAL A 734 7.17 30.84 -14.07
N LEU A 735 6.06 31.45 -14.47
CA LEU A 735 5.90 31.94 -15.84
C LEU A 735 6.87 33.09 -16.18
N SER A 736 7.22 33.93 -15.20
CA SER A 736 8.22 34.98 -15.36
C SER A 736 9.63 34.42 -15.54
N GLU A 737 10.01 33.38 -14.79
CA GLU A 737 11.30 32.70 -14.98
C GLU A 737 11.33 31.96 -16.31
N ILE A 738 10.28 31.21 -16.67
CA ILE A 738 10.18 30.55 -17.99
C ILE A 738 10.28 31.60 -19.11
N LYS A 739 9.58 32.73 -18.99
CA LYS A 739 9.70 33.84 -19.94
C LYS A 739 11.15 34.31 -20.02
N LYS A 740 11.79 34.61 -18.90
CA LYS A 740 13.18 35.07 -18.87
C LYS A 740 14.13 34.07 -19.52
N GLU A 741 14.02 32.78 -19.20
CA GLU A 741 14.83 31.73 -19.80
C GLU A 741 14.59 31.62 -21.30
N ILE A 742 13.33 31.56 -21.72
CA ILE A 742 12.97 31.35 -23.12
C ILE A 742 13.40 32.54 -23.99
N PHE A 743 13.18 33.76 -23.52
CA PHE A 743 13.56 34.96 -24.28
C PHE A 743 15.07 35.20 -24.31
N ASN A 744 15.87 34.57 -23.44
CA ASN A 744 17.33 34.58 -23.54
C ASN A 744 17.85 33.80 -24.76
N PHE A 745 17.04 32.95 -25.40
CA PHE A 745 17.45 32.13 -26.55
C PHE A 745 17.41 32.84 -27.92
N ASN A 746 17.20 34.16 -27.97
CA ASN A 746 17.10 34.94 -29.22
C ASN A 746 16.11 34.32 -30.24
N ILE A 747 14.87 34.15 -29.78
CA ILE A 747 13.78 33.48 -30.50
C ILE A 747 13.26 34.36 -31.64
N ASN A 748 12.89 33.72 -32.76
CA ASN A 748 12.26 34.39 -33.90
C ASN A 748 10.91 35.02 -33.48
N GLU A 749 10.68 36.28 -33.86
CA GLU A 749 9.44 37.00 -33.51
C GLU A 749 8.16 36.26 -33.91
N SER A 750 8.20 35.46 -34.98
CA SER A 750 7.07 34.63 -35.44
C SER A 750 6.65 33.53 -34.45
N ILE A 751 7.53 33.11 -33.54
CA ILE A 751 7.25 32.08 -32.53
C ILE A 751 6.66 32.68 -31.25
N ILE A 752 6.86 33.98 -31.02
CA ILE A 752 6.42 34.67 -29.79
C ILE A 752 4.92 34.48 -29.51
N PRO A 753 4.00 34.58 -30.49
CA PRO A 753 2.58 34.29 -30.26
C PRO A 753 2.34 32.88 -29.69
N TYR A 754 3.08 31.87 -30.17
CA TYR A 754 2.94 30.48 -29.71
C TYR A 754 3.46 30.29 -28.28
N ILE A 755 4.47 31.05 -27.86
CA ILE A 755 4.95 31.05 -26.47
C ILE A 755 3.84 31.52 -25.52
N TYR A 756 3.17 32.64 -25.85
CA TYR A 756 2.09 33.16 -25.03
C TYR A 756 0.84 32.27 -25.07
N GLN A 757 0.53 31.63 -26.20
CA GLN A 757 -0.46 30.54 -26.23
C GLN A 757 -0.07 29.39 -25.31
N GLY A 758 1.20 28.97 -25.31
CA GLY A 758 1.72 27.97 -24.39
C GLY A 758 1.51 28.35 -22.92
N PHE A 759 1.76 29.61 -22.54
CA PHE A 759 1.45 30.09 -21.19
C PHE A 759 -0.05 30.02 -20.86
N GLY A 760 -0.91 30.34 -21.82
CA GLY A 760 -2.35 30.18 -21.69
C GLY A 760 -2.77 28.73 -21.43
N ILE A 761 -2.21 27.80 -22.20
CA ILE A 761 -2.44 26.35 -22.05
C ILE A 761 -2.01 25.89 -20.65
N SER A 762 -0.78 26.23 -20.24
CA SER A 762 -0.25 25.86 -18.93
C SER A 762 -1.09 26.37 -17.77
N ILE A 763 -1.52 27.64 -17.82
CA ILE A 763 -2.39 28.20 -16.77
C ILE A 763 -3.76 27.53 -16.80
N SER A 764 -4.37 27.34 -17.96
CA SER A 764 -5.70 26.72 -18.06
C SER A 764 -5.69 25.30 -17.48
N LEU A 765 -4.72 24.47 -17.85
CA LEU A 765 -4.59 23.11 -17.35
C LEU A 765 -4.34 23.11 -15.84
N ARG A 766 -3.37 23.91 -15.35
CA ARG A 766 -3.03 23.99 -13.93
C ARG A 766 -4.19 24.41 -13.05
N THR A 767 -4.87 25.47 -13.47
CA THR A 767 -5.96 26.07 -12.68
C THR A 767 -7.27 25.33 -12.84
N PHE A 768 -7.30 24.25 -13.63
CA PHE A 768 -8.52 23.59 -14.05
C PHE A 768 -9.53 24.56 -14.68
N GLY A 769 -9.04 25.61 -15.34
CA GLY A 769 -9.84 26.69 -15.89
C GLY A 769 -10.39 27.71 -14.87
N GLU A 770 -10.07 27.59 -13.57
CA GLU A 770 -10.55 28.49 -12.52
C GLU A 770 -9.43 29.50 -12.15
N LEU A 771 -9.25 30.56 -12.96
CA LEU A 771 -8.25 31.62 -12.66
C LEU A 771 -8.44 32.23 -11.27
N SER A 772 -9.68 32.25 -10.77
CA SER A 772 -10.00 32.77 -9.43
C SER A 772 -9.38 32.00 -8.26
N PHE A 773 -8.82 30.80 -8.48
CA PHE A 773 -8.01 30.15 -7.44
C PHE A 773 -6.77 30.97 -7.05
N TYR A 774 -6.42 31.97 -7.86
CA TYR A 774 -5.30 32.86 -7.67
C TYR A 774 -5.81 34.32 -7.71
N ASP A 775 -6.48 34.75 -6.64
CA ASP A 775 -7.07 36.10 -6.46
C ASP A 775 -6.08 37.29 -6.69
N THR A 776 -4.78 37.01 -6.86
CA THR A 776 -3.68 37.99 -7.01
C THR A 776 -2.92 37.88 -8.33
N MET A 777 -3.46 37.17 -9.34
CA MET A 777 -2.73 36.93 -10.58
C MET A 777 -2.65 38.18 -11.47
N ASP A 778 -1.62 39.02 -11.27
CA ASP A 778 -1.24 40.11 -12.19
C ASP A 778 -0.67 39.55 -13.52
N LEU A 779 -1.57 39.03 -14.36
CA LEU A 779 -1.24 38.59 -15.72
C LEU A 779 -0.64 39.72 -16.57
N GLU A 780 -0.92 40.99 -16.24
CA GLU A 780 -0.42 42.14 -16.97
C GLU A 780 1.11 42.29 -16.85
N ALA A 781 1.68 41.86 -15.72
CA ALA A 781 3.13 41.83 -15.51
C ALA A 781 3.85 40.82 -16.43
N ILE A 782 3.19 39.74 -16.85
CA ILE A 782 3.82 38.64 -17.60
C ILE A 782 3.48 38.71 -19.08
N VAL A 783 2.23 39.02 -19.42
CA VAL A 783 1.70 38.98 -20.78
C VAL A 783 1.53 40.40 -21.33
N PRO A 784 2.42 40.85 -22.24
CA PRO A 784 2.28 42.15 -22.87
C PRO A 784 0.93 42.30 -23.57
N GLN A 785 0.36 43.51 -23.56
CA GLN A 785 -0.97 43.78 -24.12
C GLN A 785 -1.15 43.24 -25.56
N LYS A 786 -0.11 43.36 -26.40
CA LYS A 786 -0.12 42.87 -27.79
C LYS A 786 -0.27 41.36 -27.96
N TYR A 787 0.01 40.56 -26.92
CA TYR A 787 -0.06 39.09 -26.95
C TYR A 787 -1.17 38.52 -26.05
N ARG A 788 -2.03 39.36 -25.47
CA ARG A 788 -3.13 38.90 -24.60
C ARG A 788 -4.12 38.02 -25.37
N ASN A 789 -4.46 38.36 -26.62
CA ASN A 789 -5.31 37.51 -27.45
C ASN A 789 -4.69 36.12 -27.64
N ASN A 790 -3.38 36.04 -27.94
CA ASN A 790 -2.70 34.76 -28.08
C ASN A 790 -2.67 33.97 -26.77
N PHE A 791 -2.45 34.64 -25.64
CA PHE A 791 -2.58 34.00 -24.33
C PHE A 791 -3.96 33.39 -24.11
N TYR A 792 -5.03 34.14 -24.36
CA TYR A 792 -6.40 33.65 -24.18
C TYR A 792 -6.83 32.61 -25.24
N GLU A 793 -6.29 32.66 -26.46
CA GLU A 793 -6.40 31.56 -27.44
C GLU A 793 -5.79 30.28 -26.86
N GLY A 794 -4.56 30.36 -26.32
CA GLY A 794 -3.94 29.23 -25.64
C GLY A 794 -4.73 28.74 -24.43
N TYR A 795 -5.29 29.66 -23.66
CA TYR A 795 -6.17 29.32 -22.55
C TYR A 795 -7.39 28.51 -23.01
N GLY A 796 -8.02 28.91 -24.13
CA GLY A 796 -9.09 28.15 -24.76
C GLY A 796 -8.67 26.75 -25.22
N VAL A 797 -7.47 26.63 -25.79
CA VAL A 797 -6.88 25.32 -26.12
C VAL A 797 -6.75 24.46 -24.85
N GLY A 798 -6.23 25.00 -23.76
CA GLY A 798 -6.11 24.27 -22.50
C GLY A 798 -7.47 23.84 -21.92
N LEU A 799 -8.51 24.67 -22.03
CA LEU A 799 -9.87 24.31 -21.64
C LEU A 799 -10.43 23.17 -22.49
N PHE A 800 -10.18 23.18 -23.80
CA PHE A 800 -10.54 22.09 -24.69
C PHE A 800 -9.82 20.79 -24.33
N LEU A 801 -8.50 20.85 -24.12
CA LEU A 801 -7.73 19.68 -23.70
C LEU A 801 -8.28 19.09 -22.39
N ARG A 802 -8.76 19.92 -21.46
CA ARG A 802 -9.30 19.45 -20.16
C ARG A 802 -10.75 18.96 -20.21
N TYR A 803 -11.62 19.69 -20.90
CA TYR A 803 -13.08 19.51 -20.84
C TYR A 803 -13.68 18.99 -22.15
N GLY A 804 -12.85 18.73 -23.16
CA GLY A 804 -13.28 18.24 -24.45
C GLY A 804 -14.36 19.13 -25.07
N ASN A 805 -15.48 18.52 -25.46
CA ASN A 805 -16.60 19.22 -26.09
C ASN A 805 -17.65 19.75 -25.10
N ASN A 806 -17.36 19.80 -23.79
CA ASN A 806 -18.26 20.35 -22.78
C ASN A 806 -18.36 21.88 -22.89
N LYS A 807 -19.16 22.33 -23.87
CA LYS A 807 -19.37 23.75 -24.20
C LYS A 807 -19.88 24.54 -23.01
N GLU A 808 -20.75 23.93 -22.21
CA GLU A 808 -21.37 24.58 -21.05
C GLU A 808 -20.34 24.94 -20.00
N ARG A 809 -19.49 23.99 -19.60
CA ARG A 809 -18.42 24.23 -18.62
C ARG A 809 -17.38 25.23 -19.13
N ILE A 810 -16.99 25.14 -20.39
CA ILE A 810 -16.05 26.08 -21.02
C ILE A 810 -16.64 27.50 -21.01
N ASN A 811 -17.91 27.65 -21.37
CA ASN A 811 -18.61 28.94 -21.38
C ASN A 811 -18.80 29.51 -19.97
N GLU A 812 -19.09 28.65 -18.98
CA GLU A 812 -19.19 29.03 -17.57
C GLU A 812 -17.85 29.60 -17.08
N LEU A 813 -16.75 28.85 -17.24
CA LEU A 813 -15.41 29.26 -16.84
C LEU A 813 -14.98 30.53 -17.56
N SER A 814 -15.23 30.60 -18.87
CA SER A 814 -14.96 31.79 -19.67
C SER A 814 -15.75 33.01 -19.18
N SER A 815 -17.00 32.81 -18.80
CA SER A 815 -17.85 33.92 -18.33
C SER A 815 -17.48 34.42 -16.95
N LYS A 816 -17.00 33.50 -16.09
CA LYS A 816 -16.66 33.76 -14.70
C LYS A 816 -15.26 34.35 -14.53
N HIS A 817 -14.31 33.97 -15.39
CA HIS A 817 -12.89 34.25 -15.17
C HIS A 817 -12.21 35.09 -16.26
N ILE A 818 -12.80 35.19 -17.45
CA ILE A 818 -12.14 35.82 -18.59
C ILE A 818 -12.74 37.21 -18.85
N PRO A 819 -11.90 38.26 -19.00
CA PRO A 819 -12.39 39.58 -19.35
C PRO A 819 -13.23 39.55 -20.63
N PRO A 820 -14.35 40.30 -20.71
CA PRO A 820 -15.28 40.24 -21.83
C PRO A 820 -14.64 40.38 -23.22
N GLU A 821 -13.64 41.24 -23.34
CA GLU A 821 -12.91 41.53 -24.57
C GLU A 821 -12.09 40.34 -25.11
N TYR A 822 -11.74 39.36 -24.27
CA TYR A 822 -10.94 38.20 -24.64
C TYR A 822 -11.75 36.90 -24.79
N LYS A 823 -13.06 36.92 -24.53
CA LYS A 823 -13.91 35.73 -24.65
C LYS A 823 -13.89 35.12 -26.05
N ASN A 824 -13.87 35.95 -27.10
CA ASN A 824 -13.78 35.48 -28.47
C ASN A 824 -12.44 34.79 -28.76
N SER A 825 -11.34 35.24 -28.14
CA SER A 825 -10.03 34.59 -28.26
C SER A 825 -10.05 33.20 -27.61
N VAL A 826 -10.71 33.03 -26.47
CA VAL A 826 -10.88 31.71 -25.84
C VAL A 826 -11.68 30.76 -26.75
N ILE A 827 -12.77 31.23 -27.35
CA ILE A 827 -13.57 30.44 -28.30
C ILE A 827 -12.75 30.10 -29.54
N GLN A 828 -12.01 31.06 -30.10
CA GLN A 828 -11.13 30.84 -31.25
C GLN A 828 -10.04 29.81 -30.93
N GLY A 829 -9.45 29.88 -29.73
CA GLY A 829 -8.47 28.90 -29.25
C GLY A 829 -9.03 27.48 -29.23
N TRP A 830 -10.26 27.34 -28.76
CA TRP A 830 -10.97 26.06 -28.77
C TRP A 830 -11.25 25.57 -30.20
N ASP A 831 -11.78 26.43 -31.07
CA ASP A 831 -12.08 26.10 -32.47
C ASP A 831 -10.81 25.79 -33.30
N LEU A 832 -9.64 26.30 -32.91
CA LEU A 832 -8.37 26.00 -33.57
C LEU A 832 -7.92 24.53 -33.39
N TYR A 833 -8.47 23.85 -32.38
CA TYR A 833 -8.07 22.50 -31.97
C TYR A 833 -9.10 21.41 -32.33
N ILE A 834 -10.37 21.78 -32.53
CA ILE A 834 -11.40 20.94 -33.18
C ILE A 834 -11.10 20.84 -34.68
#